data_AF-A0A5C7KZQ4-F1
#
_entry.id   AF-A0A5C7KZQ4-F1
#
_cell.length_a   1.000
_cell.length_b   1.000
_cell.length_c   1.000
_cell.angle_alpha   90.00
_cell.angle_beta   90.00
_cell.angle_gamma   90.00
#
_symmetry.space_group_name_H-M   'P 1'
#
loop_
_entity.id
_entity.type
_entity.pdbx_description
1 polymer ?
#
loop_
_entity_poly.entity_id
_entity_poly.type
_entity_poly.pdbx_seq_one_letter_code
_entity_poly.pdbx_strand_id
1 'polypeptide(L)'
;QAMAVRIDSAKKPPRWVHGYVSHFWAGEFSNTRGGNPSRSYRVRLVPWLWFATKASRSFVYLPDKEKKSIKEVLEVIFEHVKEYGHVQNWHSMDKASILSSRKVEHCVQYRETDYNFLARTLEKYGVYYYFEHTESSHKLVLSDQAQYPSAIDAEVELPKNNPGELRHDSIIQWEHSYEMVSGKWEHNDYNFTTPSTNLAGKGSKKTPLKNNSGYELYDFPGDHATKDEGEELAKRRLQEEEVRFDSVVGRSTCRSFAPGFGFKLTKHASCKDEENKQYLLTSVNHHATQPGGPHTDQGTESMYLNDFECIPRTVQYRPGRETPEPFLASVQTAKVVGPPGEEIHVDNYGRVKVRFQWDREPDNGEHHSCWIRVSQLHAGPGFGGISIPRVGEEVIVSFIEGDPDRPIITGRVYHQESMPPFGLPGEKTRSGIKTKTYKGQGYNEMTMDDTPGKEQIRIHGQYDMNSTILHDQTLDVGNNQTQRVGVDRSRLVGNNETVTVGSNRTVTVGANHTETIAANQTITIGANKAEVVAIASVETVGATKAITVGAAVAQVVGGTMDLAVGLEMNEAVGQDKNIAVGGDLNISVSKSESLDVGKELSIKAADKITISCGAAKIEMEKSGKIMIQGVDVTMQSGAGKVHIDAGGIISIKGPMVKINT
;
A
#
# COMPACT_ATOMS: atom_id res chain seq x y z
N GLN A 1 -14.02 49.56 20.46
CA GLN A 1 -15.26 50.22 20.95
C GLN A 1 -16.34 50.04 19.90
N ALA A 2 -17.57 49.71 20.33
CA ALA A 2 -18.74 49.65 19.44
C ALA A 2 -19.43 51.02 19.36
N MET A 3 -20.08 51.31 18.24
CA MET A 3 -20.83 52.55 17.99
C MET A 3 -22.01 52.23 17.08
N ALA A 4 -23.13 52.93 17.27
CA ALA A 4 -24.28 52.86 16.39
C ALA A 4 -24.63 54.24 15.85
N VAL A 5 -24.93 54.30 14.55
CA VAL A 5 -25.47 55.49 13.89
C VAL A 5 -26.97 55.30 13.73
N ARG A 6 -27.75 56.28 14.17
CA ARG A 6 -29.21 56.32 14.01
C ARG A 6 -29.55 57.17 12.79
N ILE A 7 -30.33 56.62 11.87
CA ILE A 7 -30.86 57.33 10.71
C ILE A 7 -32.38 57.44 10.91
N ASP A 8 -32.85 58.63 11.25
CA ASP A 8 -34.26 58.90 11.51
C ASP A 8 -35.06 59.04 10.22
N SER A 9 -36.23 58.39 10.16
CA SER A 9 -37.24 58.58 9.12
C SER A 9 -38.44 59.34 9.67
N ALA A 10 -39.09 60.17 8.84
CA ALA A 10 -40.18 61.04 9.29
C ALA A 10 -41.46 60.29 9.72
N LYS A 11 -41.69 59.09 9.17
CA LYS A 11 -42.93 58.31 9.38
C LYS A 11 -42.69 56.82 9.68
N LYS A 12 -41.43 56.39 9.75
CA LYS A 12 -41.04 54.98 9.86
C LYS A 12 -40.04 54.78 11.00
N PRO A 13 -39.91 53.57 11.54
CA PRO A 13 -38.90 53.27 12.55
C PRO A 13 -37.50 53.70 12.09
N PRO A 14 -36.66 54.23 12.99
CA PRO A 14 -35.31 54.61 12.64
C PRO A 14 -34.50 53.38 12.24
N ARG A 15 -33.55 53.58 11.32
CA ARG A 15 -32.57 52.55 11.00
C ARG A 15 -31.34 52.73 11.87
N TRP A 16 -30.80 51.62 12.31
CA TRP A 16 -29.51 51.56 13.00
C TRP A 16 -28.42 51.04 12.08
N VAL A 17 -27.23 51.63 12.19
CA VAL A 17 -25.99 51.10 11.61
C VAL A 17 -25.00 50.92 12.76
N HIS A 18 -25.05 49.74 13.36
CA HIS A 18 -24.12 49.33 14.43
C HIS A 18 -22.85 48.73 13.86
N GLY A 19 -21.69 49.09 14.42
CA GLY A 19 -20.39 48.51 14.08
C GLY A 19 -19.32 48.82 15.11
N TYR A 20 -18.09 48.44 14.79
CA TYR A 20 -16.90 48.65 15.61
C TYR A 20 -15.99 49.69 14.98
N VAL A 21 -15.36 50.53 15.82
CA VAL A 21 -14.37 51.49 15.36
C VAL A 21 -13.10 50.76 14.92
N SER A 22 -12.86 50.71 13.60
CA SER A 22 -11.61 50.20 13.01
C SER A 22 -10.52 51.26 12.92
N HIS A 23 -10.92 52.53 12.80
CA HIS A 23 -10.01 53.65 12.67
C HIS A 23 -10.67 54.93 13.18
N PHE A 24 -9.88 55.77 13.85
CA PHE A 24 -10.30 57.02 14.46
C PHE A 24 -9.28 58.11 14.13
N TRP A 25 -9.75 59.24 13.61
CA TRP A 25 -8.93 60.43 13.37
C TRP A 25 -9.47 61.59 14.21
N ALA A 26 -8.58 62.27 14.91
CA ALA A 26 -8.89 63.52 15.60
C ALA A 26 -8.23 64.67 14.85
N GLY A 27 -9.05 65.52 14.23
CA GLY A 27 -8.58 66.69 13.50
C GLY A 27 -8.18 67.85 14.40
N GLU A 28 -7.87 68.97 13.76
CA GLU A 28 -7.50 70.22 14.43
C GLU A 28 -8.68 70.81 15.22
N PHE A 29 -8.33 71.56 16.26
CA PHE A 29 -9.28 72.36 17.00
C PHE A 29 -9.54 73.66 16.22
N SER A 30 -10.77 73.86 15.78
CA SER A 30 -11.18 75.07 15.08
C SER A 30 -11.69 76.10 16.09
N ASN A 31 -11.06 77.27 16.08
CA ASN A 31 -11.49 78.44 16.84
C ASN A 31 -11.71 79.60 15.86
N THR A 32 -12.73 79.47 15.00
CA THR A 32 -13.12 80.54 14.07
C THR A 32 -13.72 81.71 14.86
N ARG A 33 -13.31 82.95 14.53
CA ARG A 33 -13.89 84.17 15.15
C ARG A 33 -15.40 84.17 14.93
N GLY A 34 -16.17 84.03 16.03
CA GLY A 34 -17.63 84.03 16.02
C GLY A 34 -18.30 82.64 16.06
N GLY A 35 -17.53 81.55 16.05
CA GLY A 35 -18.05 80.19 16.25
C GLY A 35 -17.70 79.62 17.62
N ASN A 36 -18.50 78.66 18.10
CA ASN A 36 -18.11 77.87 19.28
C ASN A 36 -16.87 77.04 18.97
N PRO A 37 -15.91 76.93 19.91
CA PRO A 37 -14.76 76.05 19.75
C PRO A 37 -15.22 74.63 19.44
N SER A 38 -14.76 74.07 18.33
CA SER A 38 -15.15 72.73 17.89
C SER A 38 -13.95 71.93 17.40
N ARG A 39 -14.03 70.60 17.48
CA ARG A 39 -13.01 69.69 16.97
C ARG A 39 -13.65 68.70 16.01
N SER A 40 -13.01 68.47 14.88
CA SER A 40 -13.46 67.47 13.92
C SER A 40 -12.97 66.08 14.30
N TYR A 41 -13.86 65.10 14.21
CA TYR A 41 -13.51 63.68 14.36
C TYR A 41 -14.00 62.93 13.13
N ARG A 42 -13.20 61.96 12.67
CA ARG A 42 -13.61 61.00 11.65
C ARG A 42 -13.50 59.59 12.24
N VAL A 43 -14.50 58.77 11.98
CA VAL A 43 -14.57 57.39 12.49
C VAL A 43 -14.90 56.46 11.33
N ARG A 44 -14.18 55.34 11.23
CA ARG A 44 -14.52 54.24 10.31
C ARG A 44 -15.12 53.09 11.09
N LEU A 45 -16.42 52.86 10.90
CA LEU A 45 -17.13 51.71 11.46
C LEU A 45 -17.05 50.52 10.52
N VAL A 46 -16.82 49.33 11.09
CA VAL A 46 -16.77 48.04 10.38
C VAL A 46 -17.60 47.00 11.13
N PRO A 47 -18.10 45.94 10.47
CA PRO A 47 -18.74 44.84 11.17
C PRO A 47 -17.74 44.06 12.02
N TRP A 48 -18.22 43.27 12.98
CA TRP A 48 -17.38 42.37 13.77
C TRP A 48 -16.58 41.40 12.89
N LEU A 49 -17.14 41.02 11.75
CA LEU A 49 -16.50 40.12 10.80
C LEU A 49 -15.18 40.68 10.24
N TRP A 50 -15.01 42.00 10.23
CA TRP A 50 -13.75 42.62 9.81
C TRP A 50 -12.55 42.20 10.67
N PHE A 51 -12.75 41.88 11.95
CA PHE A 51 -11.67 41.41 12.82
C PHE A 51 -11.09 40.06 12.37
N ALA A 52 -11.87 39.24 11.66
CA ALA A 52 -11.39 38.00 11.04
C ALA A 52 -10.33 38.26 9.94
N THR A 53 -10.16 39.50 9.47
CA THR A 53 -9.06 39.90 8.57
C THR A 53 -7.73 40.13 9.28
N LYS A 54 -7.71 40.06 10.62
CA LYS A 54 -6.53 40.41 11.45
C LYS A 54 -5.78 39.22 12.00
N ALA A 55 -6.27 38.01 11.73
CA ALA A 55 -5.63 36.77 12.11
C ALA A 55 -5.57 35.83 10.90
N SER A 56 -4.45 35.15 10.75
CA SER A 56 -4.22 34.13 9.73
C SER A 56 -3.84 32.81 10.38
N ARG A 57 -4.35 31.71 9.84
CA ARG A 57 -4.10 30.36 10.34
C ARG A 57 -3.71 29.42 9.20
N SER A 58 -3.08 28.31 9.58
CA SER A 58 -3.01 27.12 8.74
C SER A 58 -3.60 26.00 9.59
N PHE A 59 -4.74 25.47 9.16
CA PHE A 59 -5.57 24.61 9.99
C PHE A 59 -6.30 23.62 9.09
N VAL A 60 -6.34 22.36 9.53
CA VAL A 60 -7.07 21.30 8.84
C VAL A 60 -8.39 21.10 9.57
N TYR A 61 -9.49 21.44 8.92
CA TYR A 61 -10.83 21.20 9.42
C TYR A 61 -11.19 19.74 9.20
N LEU A 62 -10.70 18.92 10.13
CA LEU A 62 -10.87 17.48 10.10
C LEU A 62 -12.09 17.03 10.87
N PRO A 63 -12.76 15.98 10.40
CA PRO A 63 -13.62 15.17 11.22
C PRO A 63 -12.82 14.03 11.87
N ASP A 64 -13.06 13.85 13.15
CA ASP A 64 -13.00 12.52 13.75
C ASP A 64 -13.96 11.59 12.98
N LYS A 65 -13.41 10.60 12.27
CA LYS A 65 -14.08 9.41 11.69
C LYS A 65 -15.27 9.57 10.71
N GLU A 66 -15.87 10.75 10.49
CA GLU A 66 -16.99 10.96 9.54
C GLU A 66 -16.72 12.05 8.49
N LYS A 67 -17.67 12.42 7.62
CA LYS A 67 -17.56 13.63 6.78
C LYS A 67 -18.22 14.81 7.51
N LYS A 68 -17.55 15.97 7.62
CA LYS A 68 -18.15 17.19 8.20
C LYS A 68 -18.90 17.97 7.13
N SER A 69 -20.05 18.52 7.52
CA SER A 69 -20.74 19.53 6.74
C SER A 69 -19.93 20.83 6.71
N ILE A 70 -20.09 21.64 5.67
CA ILE A 70 -19.45 22.97 5.61
C ILE A 70 -19.95 23.85 6.78
N LYS A 71 -21.18 23.66 7.24
CA LYS A 71 -21.71 24.32 8.44
C LYS A 71 -20.82 24.04 9.66
N GLU A 72 -20.49 22.78 9.92
CA GLU A 72 -19.58 22.40 11.01
C GLU A 72 -18.19 23.01 10.84
N VAL A 73 -17.67 23.11 9.60
CA VAL A 73 -16.41 23.81 9.32
C VAL A 73 -16.50 25.29 9.69
N LEU A 74 -17.57 25.98 9.27
CA LEU A 74 -17.76 27.39 9.58
C LEU A 74 -17.99 27.65 11.06
N GLU A 75 -18.64 26.73 11.78
CA GLU A 75 -18.79 26.82 13.24
C GLU A 75 -17.43 26.86 13.95
N VAL A 76 -16.47 26.03 13.53
CA VAL A 76 -15.10 26.07 14.07
C VAL A 76 -14.43 27.42 13.79
N ILE A 77 -14.59 27.99 12.58
CA ILE A 77 -14.08 29.34 12.29
C ILE A 77 -14.75 30.38 13.20
N PHE A 78 -16.05 30.30 13.42
CA PHE A 78 -16.73 31.26 14.28
C PHE A 78 -16.28 31.14 15.75
N GLU A 79 -15.97 29.93 16.24
CA GLU A 79 -15.32 29.76 17.54
C GLU A 79 -13.92 30.41 17.57
N HIS A 80 -13.11 30.19 16.53
CA HIS A 80 -11.81 30.88 16.37
C HIS A 80 -11.94 32.40 16.41
N VAL A 81 -12.95 32.97 15.74
CA VAL A 81 -13.17 34.41 15.71
C VAL A 81 -13.72 34.95 17.03
N LYS A 82 -14.45 34.14 17.81
CA LYS A 82 -14.88 34.50 19.18
C LYS A 82 -13.69 34.73 20.11
N GLU A 83 -12.58 34.01 19.94
CA GLU A 83 -11.34 34.22 20.71
C GLU A 83 -10.80 35.66 20.59
N TYR A 84 -11.15 36.39 19.53
CA TYR A 84 -10.76 37.80 19.35
C TYR A 84 -11.51 38.76 20.28
N GLY A 85 -12.50 38.29 21.05
CA GLY A 85 -13.18 39.06 22.09
C GLY A 85 -14.19 40.09 21.57
N HIS A 86 -14.49 40.09 20.27
CA HIS A 86 -15.43 41.02 19.62
C HIS A 86 -16.71 40.36 19.10
N VAL A 87 -16.85 39.04 19.27
CA VAL A 87 -17.97 38.24 18.78
C VAL A 87 -18.53 37.42 19.94
N GLN A 88 -19.84 37.48 20.19
CA GLN A 88 -20.45 36.66 21.26
C GLN A 88 -21.52 35.66 20.78
N ASN A 89 -22.25 35.90 19.68
CA ASN A 89 -23.11 34.93 18.95
C ASN A 89 -23.92 35.66 17.87
N TRP A 90 -23.25 36.32 16.93
CA TRP A 90 -23.91 37.21 15.97
C TRP A 90 -23.86 36.66 14.56
N HIS A 91 -24.16 35.38 14.39
CA HIS A 91 -24.41 34.79 13.08
C HIS A 91 -25.65 33.89 13.06
N SER A 92 -26.19 33.61 11.87
CA SER A 92 -27.15 32.53 11.61
C SER A 92 -26.85 31.92 10.25
N MET A 93 -26.92 30.59 10.19
CA MET A 93 -26.71 29.78 8.99
C MET A 93 -27.99 29.06 8.54
N ASP A 94 -29.12 29.31 9.22
CA ASP A 94 -30.36 28.51 9.06
C ASP A 94 -30.98 28.67 7.66
N LYS A 95 -30.64 29.76 6.97
CA LYS A 95 -31.11 30.07 5.62
C LYS A 95 -30.12 29.64 4.52
N ALA A 96 -29.07 28.89 4.86
CA ALA A 96 -28.02 28.43 3.95
C ALA A 96 -27.99 26.89 3.90
N SER A 97 -28.93 26.27 3.20
CA SER A 97 -29.14 24.82 3.29
C SER A 97 -27.95 24.01 2.75
N ILE A 98 -27.25 24.52 1.74
CA ILE A 98 -26.06 23.86 1.19
C ILE A 98 -24.96 23.65 2.23
N LEU A 99 -24.83 24.54 3.21
CA LEU A 99 -23.79 24.42 4.23
C LEU A 99 -24.01 23.15 5.06
N SER A 100 -25.26 22.72 5.26
CA SER A 100 -25.59 21.53 6.03
C SER A 100 -25.58 20.25 5.17
N SER A 101 -25.98 20.34 3.90
CA SER A 101 -26.02 19.17 3.01
C SER A 101 -24.66 18.80 2.42
N ARG A 102 -23.81 19.80 2.13
CA ARG A 102 -22.49 19.59 1.56
C ARG A 102 -21.55 19.06 2.63
N LYS A 103 -21.12 17.80 2.49
CA LYS A 103 -20.15 17.15 3.37
C LYS A 103 -18.81 16.95 2.68
N VAL A 104 -17.74 17.28 3.38
CA VAL A 104 -16.35 17.14 2.93
C VAL A 104 -15.57 16.22 3.86
N GLU A 105 -14.63 15.47 3.28
CA GLU A 105 -13.70 14.62 4.03
C GLU A 105 -12.49 15.43 4.53
N HIS A 106 -12.16 16.51 3.84
CA HIS A 106 -11.00 17.34 4.10
C HIS A 106 -11.31 18.78 3.70
N CYS A 107 -10.93 19.74 4.54
CA CYS A 107 -11.01 21.17 4.23
C CYS A 107 -9.90 21.90 4.98
N VAL A 108 -9.14 22.74 4.29
CA VAL A 108 -7.92 23.35 4.80
C VAL A 108 -8.02 24.86 4.65
N GLN A 109 -7.78 25.58 5.74
CA GLN A 109 -7.36 26.97 5.69
C GLN A 109 -5.84 26.98 5.60
N TYR A 110 -5.26 27.57 4.56
CA TYR A 110 -3.82 27.56 4.36
C TYR A 110 -3.27 28.96 4.07
N ARG A 111 -2.42 29.47 4.98
CA ARG A 111 -1.75 30.78 4.86
C ARG A 111 -2.67 31.96 4.50
N GLU A 112 -3.91 31.90 4.98
CA GLU A 112 -4.93 32.91 4.70
C GLU A 112 -5.60 33.38 6.00
N THR A 113 -6.28 34.54 5.94
CA THR A 113 -7.02 35.06 7.09
C THR A 113 -8.30 34.25 7.32
N ASP A 114 -8.82 34.28 8.54
CA ASP A 114 -10.11 33.62 8.82
C ASP A 114 -11.24 34.22 7.98
N TYR A 115 -11.17 35.53 7.69
CA TYR A 115 -12.09 36.18 6.76
C TYR A 115 -11.97 35.62 5.35
N ASN A 116 -10.76 35.52 4.81
CA ASN A 116 -10.58 35.00 3.44
C ASN A 116 -11.09 33.56 3.33
N PHE A 117 -10.78 32.71 4.31
CA PHE A 117 -11.27 31.34 4.35
C PHE A 117 -12.81 31.28 4.37
N LEU A 118 -13.44 32.07 5.24
CA LEU A 118 -14.90 32.19 5.28
C LEU A 118 -15.45 32.70 3.94
N ALA A 119 -14.92 33.80 3.41
CA ALA A 119 -15.42 34.45 2.20
C ALA A 119 -15.31 33.52 0.99
N ARG A 120 -14.14 32.94 0.70
CA ARG A 120 -13.97 32.00 -0.43
C ARG A 120 -14.85 30.76 -0.27
N THR A 121 -15.08 30.29 0.96
CA THR A 121 -15.95 29.13 1.21
C THR A 121 -17.41 29.47 0.91
N LEU A 122 -17.88 30.64 1.36
CA LEU A 122 -19.23 31.12 1.06
C LEU A 122 -19.41 31.35 -0.46
N GLU A 123 -18.42 31.95 -1.13
CA GLU A 123 -18.40 32.13 -2.59
C GLU A 123 -18.41 30.79 -3.35
N LYS A 124 -17.61 29.81 -2.91
CA LYS A 124 -17.54 28.44 -3.47
C LYS A 124 -18.87 27.68 -3.37
N TYR A 125 -19.72 27.98 -2.40
CA TYR A 125 -21.05 27.37 -2.28
C TYR A 125 -22.21 28.30 -2.66
N GLY A 126 -21.89 29.52 -3.14
CA GLY A 126 -22.90 30.48 -3.57
C GLY A 126 -23.78 30.99 -2.42
N VAL A 127 -23.21 31.08 -1.22
CA VAL A 127 -23.87 31.58 -0.01
C VAL A 127 -23.53 33.05 0.14
N TYR A 128 -24.54 33.91 0.15
CA TYR A 128 -24.36 35.32 0.42
C TYR A 128 -24.62 35.62 1.89
N TYR A 129 -24.27 36.84 2.31
CA TYR A 129 -24.57 37.30 3.65
C TYR A 129 -25.03 38.75 3.69
N TYR A 130 -25.76 39.09 4.74
CA TYR A 130 -26.17 40.45 5.05
C TYR A 130 -26.14 40.66 6.57
N PHE A 131 -26.27 41.92 7.00
CA PHE A 131 -26.30 42.27 8.43
C PHE A 131 -27.65 42.80 8.86
N GLU A 132 -28.18 42.25 9.96
CA GLU A 132 -29.33 42.79 10.67
C GLU A 132 -28.84 43.65 11.82
N HIS A 133 -29.02 44.96 11.72
CA HIS A 133 -28.54 45.93 12.71
C HIS A 133 -29.63 46.30 13.71
N THR A 134 -29.23 46.36 14.98
CA THR A 134 -29.99 46.94 16.09
C THR A 134 -29.19 48.09 16.69
N GLU A 135 -29.71 48.78 17.69
CA GLU A 135 -28.97 49.82 18.42
C GLU A 135 -27.70 49.27 19.09
N SER A 136 -27.75 48.04 19.62
CA SER A 136 -26.69 47.47 20.47
C SER A 136 -25.88 46.35 19.82
N SER A 137 -26.27 45.87 18.63
CA SER A 137 -25.61 44.75 17.97
C SER A 137 -25.89 44.69 16.46
N HIS A 138 -25.17 43.84 15.74
CA HIS A 138 -25.45 43.50 14.36
C HIS A 138 -25.18 42.02 14.11
N LYS A 139 -26.13 41.32 13.49
CA LYS A 139 -26.09 39.88 13.23
C LYS A 139 -25.77 39.60 11.77
N LEU A 140 -24.76 38.77 11.51
CA LEU A 140 -24.44 38.20 10.20
C LEU A 140 -25.49 37.12 9.86
N VAL A 141 -26.17 37.24 8.73
CA VAL A 141 -27.11 36.20 8.28
C VAL A 141 -26.58 35.62 6.99
N LEU A 142 -26.22 34.34 7.02
CA LEU A 142 -25.79 33.56 5.86
C LEU A 142 -27.03 32.95 5.19
N SER A 143 -27.15 33.09 3.88
CA SER A 143 -28.26 32.51 3.13
C SER A 143 -27.89 32.10 1.71
N ASP A 144 -28.56 31.06 1.21
CA ASP A 144 -28.47 30.60 -0.17
C ASP A 144 -29.82 30.55 -0.89
N GLN A 145 -30.85 31.17 -0.30
CA GLN A 145 -32.24 31.13 -0.76
C GLN A 145 -32.61 32.43 -1.48
N ALA A 146 -33.57 32.38 -2.41
CA ALA A 146 -34.17 33.58 -3.01
C ALA A 146 -35.29 34.16 -2.11
N GLN A 147 -35.09 34.15 -0.79
CA GLN A 147 -36.04 34.65 0.20
C GLN A 147 -35.39 35.78 1.02
N TYR A 148 -35.35 36.96 0.43
CA TYR A 148 -34.73 38.12 1.04
C TYR A 148 -35.68 38.80 2.05
N PRO A 149 -35.20 39.35 3.17
CA PRO A 149 -36.04 40.20 4.01
C PRO A 149 -36.54 41.45 3.25
N SER A 150 -37.64 42.06 3.71
CA SER A 150 -38.12 43.34 3.16
C SER A 150 -37.46 44.49 3.90
N ALA A 151 -37.09 45.55 3.18
CA ALA A 151 -36.65 46.81 3.77
C ALA A 151 -37.78 47.42 4.61
N ILE A 152 -37.44 48.32 5.55
CA ILE A 152 -38.47 49.08 6.29
C ILE A 152 -39.29 49.94 5.30
N ASP A 153 -38.61 50.48 4.29
CA ASP A 153 -39.20 51.04 3.07
C ASP A 153 -39.53 49.92 2.07
N ALA A 154 -40.46 49.03 2.45
CA ALA A 154 -40.85 47.90 1.59
C ALA A 154 -41.58 48.32 0.32
N GLU A 155 -42.19 49.51 0.29
CA GLU A 155 -42.89 50.08 -0.85
C GLU A 155 -42.38 51.51 -1.10
N VAL A 156 -41.92 51.77 -2.32
CA VAL A 156 -41.31 53.03 -2.74
C VAL A 156 -41.78 53.40 -4.13
N GLU A 157 -41.79 54.69 -4.42
CA GLU A 157 -42.10 55.22 -5.75
C GLU A 157 -40.94 56.00 -6.33
N LEU A 158 -40.88 56.02 -7.66
CA LEU A 158 -40.17 57.01 -8.47
C LEU A 158 -41.23 57.98 -9.03
N PRO A 159 -41.49 59.13 -8.37
CA PRO A 159 -42.52 60.07 -8.78
C PRO A 159 -42.11 60.87 -10.02
N LYS A 160 -43.10 61.39 -10.74
CA LYS A 160 -42.91 62.21 -11.95
C LYS A 160 -42.42 63.64 -11.67
N ASN A 161 -42.46 64.06 -10.41
CA ASN A 161 -42.21 65.45 -10.00
C ASN A 161 -40.71 65.76 -9.90
N ASN A 162 -40.36 67.05 -10.00
CA ASN A 162 -38.99 67.51 -9.80
C ASN A 162 -38.48 67.15 -8.38
N PRO A 163 -37.19 66.82 -8.20
CA PRO A 163 -36.61 66.41 -6.92
C PRO A 163 -36.90 67.37 -5.74
N GLY A 164 -37.14 68.65 -6.02
CA GLY A 164 -37.43 69.68 -5.02
C GLY A 164 -38.86 69.68 -4.45
N GLU A 165 -39.79 68.87 -4.97
CA GLU A 165 -41.18 68.77 -4.48
C GLU A 165 -41.45 67.53 -3.61
N LEU A 166 -40.43 66.72 -3.36
CA LEU A 166 -40.55 65.43 -2.67
C LEU A 166 -40.75 65.62 -1.16
N ARG A 167 -41.98 65.41 -0.68
CA ARG A 167 -42.34 65.50 0.75
C ARG A 167 -42.15 64.19 1.52
N HIS A 168 -41.66 63.14 0.88
CA HIS A 168 -41.38 61.83 1.48
C HIS A 168 -40.24 61.11 0.77
N ASP A 169 -39.66 60.14 1.48
CA ASP A 169 -38.62 59.24 0.96
C ASP A 169 -39.08 58.58 -0.35
N SER A 170 -38.27 58.70 -1.40
CA SER A 170 -38.57 58.23 -2.76
C SER A 170 -37.29 57.96 -3.55
N ILE A 171 -37.42 57.18 -4.62
CA ILE A 171 -36.35 57.01 -5.61
C ILE A 171 -36.36 58.26 -6.50
N ILE A 172 -35.17 58.77 -6.83
CA ILE A 172 -34.99 59.98 -7.65
C ILE A 172 -34.20 59.73 -8.93
N GLN A 173 -33.46 58.62 -9.01
CA GLN A 173 -32.80 58.17 -10.23
C GLN A 173 -32.92 56.64 -10.34
N TRP A 174 -33.15 56.16 -11.55
CA TRP A 174 -33.34 54.75 -11.87
C TRP A 174 -32.76 54.45 -13.25
N GLU A 175 -31.80 53.53 -13.32
CA GLU A 175 -31.11 53.16 -14.55
C GLU A 175 -30.86 51.65 -14.57
N HIS A 176 -31.41 50.94 -15.57
CA HIS A 176 -31.05 49.54 -15.80
C HIS A 176 -29.69 49.45 -16.49
N SER A 177 -28.86 48.55 -15.98
CA SER A 177 -27.64 48.07 -16.61
C SER A 177 -27.85 46.62 -17.05
N TYR A 178 -27.70 46.37 -18.35
CA TYR A 178 -27.78 45.04 -18.92
C TYR A 178 -26.42 44.57 -19.44
N GLU A 179 -25.94 43.42 -18.95
CA GLU A 179 -24.67 42.82 -19.37
C GLU A 179 -24.89 41.52 -20.16
N MET A 180 -24.09 41.29 -21.20
CA MET A 180 -24.09 39.99 -21.88
C MET A 180 -23.43 38.94 -20.98
N VAL A 181 -24.17 37.89 -20.64
CA VAL A 181 -23.68 36.79 -19.80
C VAL A 181 -23.72 35.45 -20.53
N SER A 182 -22.82 34.54 -20.14
CA SER A 182 -22.78 33.18 -20.66
C SER A 182 -24.09 32.43 -20.39
N GLY A 183 -24.53 31.62 -21.35
CA GLY A 183 -25.79 30.87 -21.26
C GLY A 183 -25.64 29.42 -20.80
N LYS A 184 -24.40 28.95 -20.64
CA LYS A 184 -24.04 27.59 -20.25
C LYS A 184 -22.85 27.59 -19.31
N TRP A 185 -22.92 26.70 -18.33
CA TRP A 185 -21.79 26.33 -17.48
C TRP A 185 -21.62 24.82 -17.52
N GLU A 186 -20.42 24.34 -17.73
CA GLU A 186 -20.07 22.92 -17.60
C GLU A 186 -18.79 22.78 -16.78
N HIS A 187 -18.71 21.75 -15.95
CA HIS A 187 -17.46 21.37 -15.31
C HIS A 187 -17.40 19.86 -15.15
N ASN A 188 -16.23 19.34 -14.80
CA ASN A 188 -16.07 17.93 -14.48
C ASN A 188 -15.12 17.73 -13.29
N ASP A 189 -15.10 16.52 -12.74
CA ASP A 189 -14.17 16.13 -11.68
C ASP A 189 -13.84 14.63 -11.81
N TYR A 190 -12.93 14.15 -10.97
CA TYR A 190 -12.52 12.75 -10.94
C TYR A 190 -12.60 12.17 -9.52
N ASN A 191 -13.36 11.10 -9.39
CA ASN A 191 -13.44 10.33 -8.14
C ASN A 191 -12.83 8.93 -8.34
N PHE A 192 -11.69 8.68 -7.70
CA PHE A 192 -10.98 7.41 -7.81
C PHE A 192 -11.73 6.21 -7.24
N THR A 193 -12.72 6.42 -6.36
CA THR A 193 -13.58 5.35 -5.83
C THR A 193 -14.67 4.91 -6.81
N THR A 194 -14.98 5.75 -7.81
CA THR A 194 -15.94 5.49 -8.88
C THR A 194 -15.37 5.99 -10.23
N PRO A 195 -14.23 5.48 -10.70
CA PRO A 195 -13.44 6.11 -11.75
C PRO A 195 -14.11 6.14 -13.12
N SER A 196 -15.12 5.30 -13.35
CA SER A 196 -15.89 5.24 -14.60
C SER A 196 -17.16 6.10 -14.60
N THR A 197 -17.51 6.69 -13.45
CA THR A 197 -18.71 7.53 -13.32
C THR A 197 -18.48 8.86 -14.02
N ASN A 198 -19.40 9.25 -14.91
CA ASN A 198 -19.42 10.60 -15.47
C ASN A 198 -19.91 11.60 -14.40
N LEU A 199 -19.02 12.47 -13.96
CA LEU A 199 -19.29 13.49 -12.95
C LEU A 199 -19.66 14.85 -13.56
N ALA A 200 -19.69 14.99 -14.89
CA ALA A 200 -19.93 16.26 -15.55
C ALA A 200 -21.23 16.93 -15.07
N GLY A 201 -21.09 18.13 -14.49
CA GLY A 201 -22.18 18.98 -14.04
C GLY A 201 -22.52 20.02 -15.11
N LYS A 202 -23.81 20.22 -15.39
CA LYS A 202 -24.27 21.14 -16.44
C LYS A 202 -25.31 22.11 -15.90
N GLY A 203 -25.05 23.40 -16.09
CA GLY A 203 -25.99 24.50 -15.86
C GLY A 203 -26.51 25.04 -17.20
N SER A 204 -27.80 25.38 -17.27
CA SER A 204 -28.41 26.01 -18.45
C SER A 204 -29.22 27.25 -18.08
N LYS A 205 -29.16 28.26 -18.96
CA LYS A 205 -29.68 29.61 -18.69
C LYS A 205 -31.14 29.64 -18.27
N LYS A 206 -31.46 30.64 -17.44
CA LYS A 206 -32.82 31.13 -17.14
C LYS A 206 -33.01 32.59 -17.56
N THR A 207 -31.96 33.31 -17.92
CA THR A 207 -32.04 34.69 -18.45
C THR A 207 -32.91 34.79 -19.71
N PRO A 208 -33.61 35.91 -19.94
CA PRO A 208 -34.36 36.17 -21.18
C PRO A 208 -33.46 36.47 -22.40
N LEU A 209 -32.13 36.54 -22.25
CA LEU A 209 -31.20 36.78 -23.36
C LEU A 209 -31.38 35.75 -24.49
N LYS A 210 -31.64 36.26 -25.69
CA LYS A 210 -31.68 35.44 -26.91
C LYS A 210 -30.25 35.12 -27.35
N ASN A 211 -30.06 33.93 -27.92
CA ASN A 211 -28.79 33.49 -28.53
C ASN A 211 -27.55 33.40 -27.62
N ASN A 212 -27.68 33.53 -26.28
CA ASN A 212 -26.52 33.30 -25.39
C ASN A 212 -26.24 31.81 -25.09
N SER A 213 -27.08 30.88 -25.57
CA SER A 213 -26.92 29.43 -25.33
C SER A 213 -25.69 28.81 -26.00
N GLY A 214 -25.02 29.55 -26.91
CA GLY A 214 -23.77 29.13 -27.54
C GLY A 214 -22.51 29.51 -26.74
N TYR A 215 -22.62 30.40 -25.76
CA TYR A 215 -21.49 30.84 -24.92
C TYR A 215 -21.44 29.99 -23.67
N GLU A 216 -20.42 29.14 -23.59
CA GLU A 216 -20.17 28.18 -22.53
C GLU A 216 -18.92 28.57 -21.74
N LEU A 217 -19.03 28.51 -20.42
CA LEU A 217 -17.89 28.49 -19.51
C LEU A 217 -17.64 27.03 -19.09
N TYR A 218 -16.42 26.55 -19.29
CA TYR A 218 -15.98 25.22 -18.89
C TYR A 218 -14.89 25.29 -17.82
N ASP A 219 -14.97 24.45 -16.80
CA ASP A 219 -13.99 24.40 -15.71
C ASP A 219 -13.61 22.96 -15.29
N PHE A 220 -12.38 22.80 -14.76
CA PHE A 220 -11.91 21.56 -14.12
C PHE A 220 -10.81 21.92 -13.10
N PRO A 221 -10.88 21.42 -11.87
CA PRO A 221 -11.88 20.50 -11.31
C PRO A 221 -13.13 21.23 -10.81
N GLY A 222 -14.28 20.53 -10.76
CA GLY A 222 -15.57 21.11 -10.32
C GLY A 222 -15.89 20.95 -8.83
N ASP A 223 -14.97 20.45 -8.01
CA ASP A 223 -15.09 20.26 -6.55
C ASP A 223 -16.31 19.47 -6.07
N HIS A 224 -16.55 18.31 -6.69
CA HIS A 224 -17.63 17.40 -6.34
C HIS A 224 -17.22 15.93 -6.48
N ALA A 225 -17.81 15.07 -5.65
CA ALA A 225 -17.51 13.63 -5.65
C ALA A 225 -18.60 12.81 -6.34
N THR A 226 -19.79 13.39 -6.55
CA THR A 226 -20.96 12.76 -7.17
C THR A 226 -21.56 13.65 -8.25
N LYS A 227 -22.33 13.04 -9.15
CA LYS A 227 -22.98 13.76 -10.25
C LYS A 227 -24.00 14.79 -9.76
N ASP A 228 -24.83 14.44 -8.77
CA ASP A 228 -25.86 15.34 -8.23
C ASP A 228 -25.25 16.61 -7.62
N GLU A 229 -24.13 16.47 -6.91
CA GLU A 229 -23.35 17.60 -6.40
C GLU A 229 -22.80 18.46 -7.55
N GLY A 230 -22.27 17.82 -8.60
CA GLY A 230 -21.78 18.49 -9.80
C GLY A 230 -22.88 19.31 -10.51
N GLU A 231 -24.08 18.76 -10.66
CA GLU A 231 -25.23 19.45 -11.24
C GLU A 231 -25.71 20.63 -10.36
N GLU A 232 -25.75 20.47 -9.03
CA GLU A 232 -26.11 21.56 -8.12
C GLU A 232 -25.09 22.71 -8.19
N LEU A 233 -23.79 22.40 -8.17
CA LEU A 233 -22.74 23.41 -8.25
C LEU A 233 -22.75 24.11 -9.62
N ALA A 234 -22.89 23.39 -10.73
CA ALA A 234 -22.97 23.97 -12.06
C ALA A 234 -24.16 24.93 -12.21
N LYS A 235 -25.31 24.57 -11.62
CA LYS A 235 -26.47 25.46 -11.53
C LYS A 235 -26.16 26.73 -10.74
N ARG A 236 -25.43 26.64 -9.63
CA ARG A 236 -25.04 27.80 -8.81
C ARG A 236 -24.04 28.71 -9.52
N ARG A 237 -23.06 28.14 -10.22
CA ARG A 237 -22.10 28.90 -11.05
C ARG A 237 -22.81 29.67 -12.15
N LEU A 238 -23.82 29.08 -12.77
CA LEU A 238 -24.62 29.82 -13.72
C LEU A 238 -25.46 30.92 -13.06
N GLN A 239 -26.07 30.66 -11.89
CA GLN A 239 -26.80 31.71 -11.15
C GLN A 239 -25.91 32.90 -10.78
N GLU A 240 -24.62 32.68 -10.48
CA GLU A 240 -23.61 33.74 -10.30
C GLU A 240 -23.45 34.61 -11.55
N GLU A 241 -23.36 34.00 -12.74
CA GLU A 241 -23.35 34.73 -14.01
C GLU A 241 -24.66 35.54 -14.21
N GLU A 242 -25.81 34.97 -13.88
CA GLU A 242 -27.13 35.60 -14.08
C GLU A 242 -27.35 36.86 -13.24
N VAL A 243 -26.68 37.01 -12.11
CA VAL A 243 -26.78 38.22 -11.25
C VAL A 243 -26.34 39.46 -12.01
N ARG A 244 -25.37 39.35 -12.93
CA ARG A 244 -24.83 40.47 -13.71
C ARG A 244 -25.71 40.89 -14.88
N PHE A 245 -26.66 40.04 -15.30
CA PHE A 245 -27.43 40.28 -16.50
C PHE A 245 -28.34 41.51 -16.42
N ASP A 246 -29.17 41.64 -15.38
CA ASP A 246 -30.14 42.72 -15.21
C ASP A 246 -29.99 43.30 -13.80
N SER A 247 -29.29 44.43 -13.74
CA SER A 247 -29.09 45.20 -12.52
C SER A 247 -29.61 46.61 -12.71
N VAL A 248 -29.86 47.29 -11.61
CA VAL A 248 -30.33 48.68 -11.59
C VAL A 248 -29.40 49.47 -10.70
N VAL A 249 -28.90 50.59 -11.22
CA VAL A 249 -28.21 51.62 -10.45
C VAL A 249 -29.21 52.75 -10.22
N GLY A 250 -29.33 53.20 -8.97
CA GLY A 250 -30.29 54.23 -8.62
C GLY A 250 -29.81 55.14 -7.51
N ARG A 251 -30.55 56.23 -7.33
CA ARG A 251 -30.38 57.17 -6.23
C ARG A 251 -31.70 57.39 -5.53
N SER A 252 -31.70 57.44 -4.21
CA SER A 252 -32.92 57.63 -3.42
C SER A 252 -32.71 58.51 -2.19
N THR A 253 -33.81 58.97 -1.61
CA THR A 253 -33.88 59.53 -0.26
C THR A 253 -34.39 58.51 0.76
N CYS A 254 -34.52 57.23 0.37
CA CYS A 254 -35.05 56.14 1.20
C CYS A 254 -34.05 55.74 2.30
N ARG A 255 -34.29 56.21 3.51
CA ARG A 255 -33.35 56.09 4.63
C ARG A 255 -33.12 54.67 5.14
N SER A 256 -34.07 53.77 4.91
CA SER A 256 -33.97 52.40 5.41
C SER A 256 -33.32 51.39 4.46
N PHE A 257 -32.98 51.80 3.23
CA PHE A 257 -32.42 50.91 2.21
C PHE A 257 -31.12 50.26 2.64
N ALA A 258 -31.12 48.95 2.88
CA ALA A 258 -29.96 48.19 3.32
C ALA A 258 -29.65 47.06 2.33
N PRO A 259 -28.37 46.74 2.09
CA PRO A 259 -28.00 45.60 1.26
C PRO A 259 -28.53 44.29 1.87
N GLY A 260 -29.02 43.40 1.02
CA GLY A 260 -29.67 42.14 1.41
C GLY A 260 -31.18 42.26 1.66
N PHE A 261 -31.75 43.47 1.60
CA PHE A 261 -33.18 43.71 1.78
C PHE A 261 -33.85 44.08 0.46
N GLY A 262 -35.10 43.65 0.29
CA GLY A 262 -35.87 43.98 -0.91
C GLY A 262 -36.96 45.02 -0.69
N PHE A 263 -37.35 45.64 -1.79
CA PHE A 263 -38.45 46.60 -1.85
C PHE A 263 -39.31 46.34 -3.08
N LYS A 264 -40.51 46.90 -3.08
CA LYS A 264 -41.44 46.92 -4.21
C LYS A 264 -41.49 48.33 -4.77
N LEU A 265 -41.25 48.47 -6.07
CA LEU A 265 -41.42 49.74 -6.77
C LEU A 265 -42.90 49.89 -7.11
N THR A 266 -43.66 50.67 -6.35
CA THR A 266 -45.12 50.76 -6.51
C THR A 266 -45.54 51.64 -7.68
N LYS A 267 -44.70 52.60 -8.07
CA LYS A 267 -44.96 53.54 -9.14
C LYS A 267 -43.64 53.99 -9.79
N HIS A 268 -43.65 54.16 -11.12
CA HIS A 268 -42.48 54.61 -11.88
C HIS A 268 -42.86 55.74 -12.85
N ALA A 269 -42.14 56.86 -12.78
CA ALA A 269 -42.44 58.09 -13.50
C ALA A 269 -42.63 57.93 -15.02
N SER A 270 -41.82 57.09 -15.66
CA SER A 270 -41.75 56.93 -17.11
C SER A 270 -41.96 55.50 -17.66
N CYS A 271 -41.92 54.44 -16.84
CA CYS A 271 -41.97 53.05 -17.30
C CYS A 271 -43.01 52.24 -16.51
N LYS A 272 -44.18 51.98 -17.09
CA LYS A 272 -45.25 51.23 -16.40
C LYS A 272 -44.88 49.77 -16.13
N ASP A 273 -44.02 49.17 -16.95
CA ASP A 273 -43.59 47.79 -16.78
C ASP A 273 -42.74 47.61 -15.51
N GLU A 274 -42.19 48.69 -14.96
CA GLU A 274 -41.45 48.70 -13.70
C GLU A 274 -42.36 48.72 -12.47
N GLU A 275 -43.63 49.08 -12.63
CA GLU A 275 -44.57 49.19 -11.52
C GLU A 275 -44.92 47.81 -10.96
N ASN A 276 -44.95 47.73 -9.63
CA ASN A 276 -45.18 46.54 -8.83
C ASN A 276 -44.10 45.44 -8.91
N LYS A 277 -43.01 45.65 -9.65
CA LYS A 277 -41.85 44.78 -9.58
C LYS A 277 -41.16 44.88 -8.22
N GLN A 278 -40.53 43.78 -7.82
CA GLN A 278 -39.79 43.69 -6.57
C GLN A 278 -38.30 43.56 -6.87
N TYR A 279 -37.49 44.23 -6.07
CA TYR A 279 -36.05 44.33 -6.22
C TYR A 279 -35.35 43.91 -4.94
N LEU A 280 -34.12 43.41 -5.06
CA LEU A 280 -33.19 43.14 -3.97
C LEU A 280 -32.06 44.16 -4.03
N LEU A 281 -31.85 44.92 -2.95
CA LEU A 281 -30.69 45.81 -2.82
C LEU A 281 -29.41 44.97 -2.65
N THR A 282 -28.47 45.11 -3.56
CA THR A 282 -27.15 44.43 -3.52
C THR A 282 -26.08 45.32 -2.92
N SER A 283 -26.17 46.64 -3.13
CA SER A 283 -25.26 47.65 -2.57
C SER A 283 -26.03 48.92 -2.20
N VAL A 284 -25.62 49.60 -1.12
CA VAL A 284 -26.14 50.91 -0.75
C VAL A 284 -25.04 51.78 -0.13
N ASN A 285 -24.79 52.93 -0.74
CA ASN A 285 -23.87 53.96 -0.27
C ASN A 285 -24.65 55.14 0.31
N HIS A 286 -24.52 55.36 1.62
CA HIS A 286 -25.27 56.39 2.33
C HIS A 286 -24.48 57.71 2.43
N HIS A 287 -25.14 58.82 2.11
CA HIS A 287 -24.60 60.17 2.21
C HIS A 287 -25.55 61.03 3.04
N ALA A 288 -25.10 61.48 4.21
CA ALA A 288 -25.88 62.33 5.11
C ALA A 288 -25.05 63.52 5.58
N THR A 289 -25.65 64.70 5.61
CA THR A 289 -25.04 65.91 6.16
C THR A 289 -26.02 66.56 7.13
N GLN A 290 -25.58 66.79 8.36
CA GLN A 290 -26.31 67.57 9.35
C GLN A 290 -25.45 68.78 9.73
N PRO A 291 -25.83 70.01 9.34
CA PRO A 291 -25.12 71.20 9.74
C PRO A 291 -25.21 71.39 11.27
N GLY A 292 -24.08 71.72 11.89
CA GLY A 292 -23.95 71.79 13.34
C GLY A 292 -24.32 73.16 13.92
N GLY A 293 -25.21 73.18 14.91
CA GLY A 293 -25.32 74.21 15.95
C GLY A 293 -26.35 75.34 15.71
N PRO A 294 -26.93 75.89 16.79
CA PRO A 294 -28.05 76.85 16.76
C PRO A 294 -27.74 78.25 16.17
N HIS A 295 -26.54 78.48 15.62
CA HIS A 295 -26.08 79.79 15.13
C HIS A 295 -25.41 79.75 13.74
N THR A 296 -25.71 78.74 12.91
CA THR A 296 -25.32 78.76 11.49
C THR A 296 -26.51 79.15 10.62
N ASP A 297 -26.84 80.45 10.59
CA ASP A 297 -27.80 81.07 9.65
C ASP A 297 -27.24 81.10 8.20
N GLN A 298 -26.57 80.03 7.78
CA GLN A 298 -26.15 79.83 6.39
C GLN A 298 -27.04 78.81 5.70
N GLY A 299 -28.36 78.85 5.91
CA GLY A 299 -29.38 78.24 5.05
C GLY A 299 -29.15 76.80 4.57
N THR A 300 -28.32 76.01 5.24
CA THR A 300 -27.94 74.68 4.80
C THR A 300 -28.88 73.72 5.50
N GLU A 301 -29.79 73.10 4.75
CA GLU A 301 -30.72 72.13 5.30
C GLU A 301 -30.02 70.78 5.53
N SER A 302 -30.51 70.00 6.50
CA SER A 302 -30.08 68.61 6.67
C SER A 302 -30.40 67.82 5.39
N MET A 303 -29.41 67.15 4.83
CA MET A 303 -29.55 66.41 3.58
C MET A 303 -29.26 64.92 3.80
N TYR A 304 -30.08 64.08 3.19
CA TYR A 304 -29.85 62.64 3.08
C TYR A 304 -30.09 62.17 1.66
N LEU A 305 -29.17 61.37 1.15
CA LEU A 305 -29.32 60.60 -0.08
C LEU A 305 -28.57 59.27 0.04
N ASN A 306 -28.94 58.31 -0.79
CA ASN A 306 -28.11 57.14 -1.03
C ASN A 306 -28.04 56.83 -2.53
N ASP A 307 -26.91 56.27 -2.93
CA ASP A 307 -26.76 55.57 -4.19
C ASP A 307 -26.93 54.08 -3.91
N PHE A 308 -27.75 53.39 -4.69
CA PHE A 308 -28.04 51.98 -4.49
C PHE A 308 -27.90 51.19 -5.78
N GLU A 309 -27.61 49.91 -5.63
CA GLU A 309 -27.71 48.92 -6.69
C GLU A 309 -28.74 47.86 -6.28
N CYS A 310 -29.54 47.41 -7.24
CA CYS A 310 -30.46 46.30 -7.01
C CYS A 310 -30.61 45.41 -8.23
N ILE A 311 -31.12 44.20 -7.99
CA ILE A 311 -31.47 43.23 -9.04
C ILE A 311 -32.95 42.83 -8.89
N PRO A 312 -33.62 42.32 -9.94
CA PRO A 312 -34.95 41.76 -9.81
C PRO A 312 -34.97 40.68 -8.72
N ARG A 313 -35.93 40.77 -7.79
CA ARG A 313 -36.00 39.90 -6.62
C ARG A 313 -36.21 38.41 -6.97
N THR A 314 -36.66 38.12 -8.19
CA THR A 314 -36.80 36.76 -8.73
C THR A 314 -35.46 36.12 -9.08
N VAL A 315 -34.40 36.91 -9.26
CA VAL A 315 -33.04 36.42 -9.51
C VAL A 315 -32.47 35.89 -8.19
N GLN A 316 -31.88 34.70 -8.25
CA GLN A 316 -31.16 34.13 -7.13
C GLN A 316 -29.79 34.81 -7.03
N TYR A 317 -29.60 35.63 -6.00
CA TYR A 317 -28.31 36.24 -5.74
C TYR A 317 -27.30 35.17 -5.32
N ARG A 318 -26.13 35.24 -5.95
CA ARG A 318 -24.92 34.48 -5.63
C ARG A 318 -23.77 35.49 -5.63
N PRO A 319 -22.90 35.48 -4.61
CA PRO A 319 -21.72 36.34 -4.62
C PRO A 319 -20.77 35.89 -5.74
N GLY A 320 -20.05 36.84 -6.32
CA GLY A 320 -18.93 36.54 -7.23
C GLY A 320 -17.77 35.90 -6.47
N ARG A 321 -17.01 35.02 -7.14
CA ARG A 321 -15.77 34.44 -6.59
C ARG A 321 -14.58 35.39 -6.69
N GLU A 322 -14.52 36.37 -5.80
CA GLU A 322 -13.46 37.40 -5.78
C GLU A 322 -12.34 37.09 -4.77
N THR A 323 -12.63 36.30 -3.74
CA THR A 323 -11.65 36.01 -2.70
C THR A 323 -10.59 35.02 -3.21
N PRO A 324 -9.28 35.35 -3.14
CA PRO A 324 -8.23 34.47 -3.64
C PRO A 324 -8.23 33.11 -2.94
N GLU A 325 -8.19 32.03 -3.71
CA GLU A 325 -8.02 30.67 -3.19
C GLU A 325 -6.54 30.39 -2.84
N PRO A 326 -6.27 29.63 -1.75
CA PRO A 326 -4.91 29.24 -1.42
C PRO A 326 -4.36 28.27 -2.47
N PHE A 327 -3.14 28.49 -2.92
CA PHE A 327 -2.49 27.67 -3.95
C PHE A 327 -1.11 27.19 -3.48
N LEU A 328 -0.89 25.87 -3.55
CA LEU A 328 0.36 25.19 -3.22
C LEU A 328 1.09 24.77 -4.50
N ALA A 329 1.95 25.66 -5.00
CA ALA A 329 2.74 25.43 -6.21
C ALA A 329 3.85 24.37 -6.08
N SER A 330 4.07 23.82 -4.88
CA SER A 330 5.19 22.94 -4.55
C SER A 330 4.75 21.80 -3.64
N VAL A 331 5.64 20.84 -3.46
CA VAL A 331 5.49 19.77 -2.48
C VAL A 331 5.84 20.24 -1.07
N GLN A 332 5.32 19.53 -0.07
CA GLN A 332 5.70 19.65 1.34
C GLN A 332 6.08 18.27 1.88
N THR A 333 6.85 18.23 2.97
CA THR A 333 6.99 16.98 3.72
C THR A 333 5.97 16.90 4.86
N ALA A 334 5.57 15.69 5.19
CA ALA A 334 4.66 15.39 6.29
C ALA A 334 5.06 14.08 6.96
N LYS A 335 4.73 13.94 8.24
CA LYS A 335 4.97 12.73 9.01
C LYS A 335 3.76 11.82 8.93
N VAL A 336 3.95 10.53 8.64
CA VAL A 336 2.86 9.55 8.66
C VAL A 336 2.40 9.31 10.09
N VAL A 337 1.09 9.32 10.32
CA VAL A 337 0.45 9.16 11.64
C VAL A 337 -0.56 8.02 11.66
N GLY A 338 -0.88 7.53 12.85
CA GLY A 338 -1.85 6.46 13.08
C GLY A 338 -2.18 6.32 14.56
N PRO A 339 -3.08 5.38 14.93
CA PRO A 339 -3.43 5.12 16.31
C PRO A 339 -2.22 4.84 17.21
N PRO A 340 -2.29 5.15 18.51
CA PRO A 340 -1.23 4.81 19.45
C PRO A 340 -0.86 3.32 19.40
N GLY A 341 0.44 3.04 19.25
CA GLY A 341 0.98 1.67 19.18
C GLY A 341 0.86 0.97 17.83
N GLU A 342 0.27 1.63 16.82
CA GLU A 342 0.21 1.09 15.46
C GLU A 342 1.46 1.44 14.66
N GLU A 343 1.97 0.49 13.87
CA GLU A 343 3.15 0.71 13.01
C GLU A 343 2.74 0.95 11.56
N ILE A 344 1.60 0.38 11.12
CA ILE A 344 1.08 0.54 9.75
C ILE A 344 -0.41 0.88 9.85
N HIS A 345 -0.78 2.12 9.55
CA HIS A 345 -2.16 2.58 9.54
C HIS A 345 -2.59 2.91 8.11
N VAL A 346 -3.37 1.99 7.52
CA VAL A 346 -3.67 1.98 6.08
C VAL A 346 -5.11 1.53 5.83
N ASP A 347 -5.73 2.04 4.77
CA ASP A 347 -7.07 1.62 4.34
C ASP A 347 -7.06 0.67 3.13
N ASN A 348 -8.24 0.30 2.63
CA ASN A 348 -8.42 -0.63 1.50
C ASN A 348 -7.79 -0.15 0.18
N TYR A 349 -7.44 1.13 0.06
CA TYR A 349 -6.83 1.72 -1.12
C TYR A 349 -5.32 1.95 -0.96
N GLY A 350 -4.72 1.49 0.14
CA GLY A 350 -3.31 1.75 0.44
C GLY A 350 -3.03 3.20 0.84
N ARG A 351 -4.06 3.94 1.27
CA ARG A 351 -3.93 5.33 1.72
C ARG A 351 -3.43 5.37 3.16
N VAL A 352 -2.71 6.43 3.51
CA VAL A 352 -2.25 6.68 4.89
C VAL A 352 -2.71 8.06 5.34
N LYS A 353 -2.62 8.33 6.64
CA LYS A 353 -2.81 9.67 7.20
C LYS A 353 -1.47 10.30 7.54
N VAL A 354 -1.41 11.62 7.50
CA VAL A 354 -0.20 12.38 7.79
C VAL A 354 -0.50 13.55 8.72
N ARG A 355 0.56 14.08 9.33
CA ARG A 355 0.57 15.37 10.01
C ARG A 355 1.52 16.28 9.27
N PHE A 356 1.01 17.41 8.80
CA PHE A 356 1.82 18.45 8.17
C PHE A 356 2.63 19.22 9.21
N GLN A 357 3.78 19.76 8.81
CA GLN A 357 4.68 20.47 9.72
C GLN A 357 4.09 21.76 10.31
N TRP A 358 3.10 22.35 9.63
CA TRP A 358 2.39 23.54 10.08
C TRP A 358 1.14 23.23 10.92
N ASP A 359 0.80 21.95 11.09
CA ASP A 359 -0.31 21.53 11.95
C ASP A 359 0.09 21.61 13.43
N ARG A 360 -0.57 22.53 14.13
CA ARG A 360 -0.28 22.91 15.52
C ARG A 360 -1.22 22.24 16.52
N GLU A 361 -2.14 21.38 16.07
CA GLU A 361 -3.05 20.72 17.00
C GLU A 361 -2.29 19.86 18.01
N PRO A 362 -2.70 19.89 19.30
CA PRO A 362 -1.96 19.23 20.38
C PRO A 362 -2.10 17.71 20.37
N ASP A 363 -3.01 17.16 19.56
CA ASP A 363 -3.17 15.72 19.41
C ASP A 363 -1.90 15.08 18.83
N ASN A 364 -1.63 13.83 19.20
CA ASN A 364 -0.57 13.00 18.64
C ASN A 364 -1.14 11.71 18.03
N GLY A 365 -2.45 11.66 17.80
CA GLY A 365 -3.18 10.52 17.27
C GLY A 365 -3.25 10.50 15.74
N GLU A 366 -4.36 9.97 15.22
CA GLU A 366 -4.60 9.76 13.79
C GLU A 366 -5.40 10.89 13.12
N HIS A 367 -5.75 11.95 13.86
CA HIS A 367 -6.75 12.94 13.44
C HIS A 367 -6.10 14.23 12.92
N HIS A 368 -5.13 14.09 12.00
CA HIS A 368 -4.33 15.20 11.43
C HIS A 368 -4.45 15.36 9.89
N SER A 369 -5.07 14.41 9.19
CA SER A 369 -5.43 14.55 7.78
C SER A 369 -6.60 13.65 7.40
N CYS A 370 -7.11 13.82 6.17
CA CYS A 370 -7.90 12.78 5.50
C CYS A 370 -7.01 11.59 5.10
N TRP A 371 -7.61 10.57 4.48
CA TRP A 371 -6.85 9.48 3.86
C TRP A 371 -6.21 9.92 2.55
N ILE A 372 -4.87 9.89 2.50
CA ILE A 372 -4.08 10.39 1.39
C ILE A 372 -3.55 9.22 0.54
N ARG A 373 -3.79 9.26 -0.77
CA ARG A 373 -3.26 8.27 -1.72
C ARG A 373 -1.75 8.35 -1.81
N VAL A 374 -1.11 7.18 -1.92
CA VAL A 374 0.34 7.03 -2.01
C VAL A 374 0.71 6.56 -3.41
N SER A 375 1.52 7.35 -4.11
CA SER A 375 2.17 6.95 -5.36
C SER A 375 2.97 5.67 -5.15
N GLN A 376 2.80 4.72 -6.05
CA GLN A 376 3.47 3.42 -6.03
C GLN A 376 4.45 3.31 -7.19
N LEU A 377 5.45 2.43 -7.09
CA LEU A 377 6.43 2.20 -8.15
C LEU A 377 5.78 1.73 -9.46
N HIS A 378 4.72 0.92 -9.36
CA HIS A 378 3.95 0.38 -10.47
C HIS A 378 2.54 0.02 -9.96
N ALA A 379 1.47 0.41 -10.66
CA ALA A 379 0.10 0.14 -10.24
C ALA A 379 -0.81 -0.16 -11.43
N GLY A 380 -1.39 -1.37 -11.45
CA GLY A 380 -2.37 -1.81 -12.46
C GLY A 380 -3.48 -2.68 -11.85
N PRO A 381 -4.51 -3.05 -12.63
CA PRO A 381 -5.63 -3.84 -12.13
C PRO A 381 -5.18 -5.25 -11.75
N GLY A 382 -5.00 -5.50 -10.44
CA GLY A 382 -4.59 -6.80 -9.90
C GLY A 382 -3.08 -7.08 -9.93
N PHE A 383 -2.24 -6.10 -10.25
CA PHE A 383 -0.77 -6.25 -10.27
C PHE A 383 -0.08 -4.92 -9.95
N GLY A 384 1.19 -4.97 -9.52
CA GLY A 384 1.97 -3.77 -9.23
C GLY A 384 3.02 -3.96 -8.14
N GLY A 385 3.67 -2.87 -7.75
CA GLY A 385 4.50 -2.79 -6.55
C GLY A 385 3.75 -2.07 -5.44
N ILE A 386 3.80 -2.60 -4.23
CA ILE A 386 3.19 -1.96 -3.06
C ILE A 386 4.21 -1.81 -1.93
N SER A 387 4.41 -0.56 -1.52
CA SER A 387 5.10 -0.24 -0.29
C SER A 387 4.24 0.76 0.45
N ILE A 388 3.85 0.46 1.69
CA ILE A 388 2.99 1.34 2.50
C ILE A 388 3.87 2.17 3.44
N PRO A 389 3.71 3.51 3.49
CA PRO A 389 4.40 4.33 4.49
C PRO A 389 4.01 3.91 5.90
N ARG A 390 5.00 3.75 6.78
CA ARG A 390 4.79 3.37 8.18
C ARG A 390 4.63 4.60 9.07
N VAL A 391 3.92 4.45 10.18
CA VAL A 391 3.78 5.51 11.19
C VAL A 391 5.17 5.97 11.63
N GLY A 392 5.41 7.28 11.57
CA GLY A 392 6.69 7.89 11.87
C GLY A 392 7.57 8.20 10.66
N GLU A 393 7.34 7.58 9.49
CA GLU A 393 8.10 7.88 8.27
C GLU A 393 7.76 9.28 7.73
N GLU A 394 8.72 9.90 7.06
CA GLU A 394 8.55 11.19 6.37
C GLU A 394 8.24 10.97 4.88
N VAL A 395 7.15 11.59 4.42
CA VAL A 395 6.65 11.50 3.06
C VAL A 395 6.61 12.86 2.38
N ILE A 396 6.75 12.87 1.06
CA ILE A 396 6.55 14.05 0.22
C ILE A 396 5.09 14.08 -0.24
N VAL A 397 4.38 15.15 0.08
CA VAL A 397 2.98 15.40 -0.27
C VAL A 397 2.92 16.49 -1.33
N SER A 398 2.31 16.16 -2.48
CA SER A 398 1.89 17.09 -3.52
C SER A 398 0.39 17.39 -3.39
N PHE A 399 -0.09 18.40 -4.11
CA PHE A 399 -1.47 18.84 -4.06
C PHE A 399 -2.02 18.91 -5.48
N ILE A 400 -3.08 18.16 -5.77
CA ILE A 400 -3.67 18.09 -7.11
C ILE A 400 -4.23 19.47 -7.47
N GLU A 401 -3.84 20.03 -8.62
CA GLU A 401 -4.16 21.41 -9.02
C GLU A 401 -3.69 22.48 -7.99
N GLY A 402 -2.71 22.14 -7.15
CA GLY A 402 -2.24 23.00 -6.07
C GLY A 402 -3.25 23.22 -4.94
N ASP A 403 -4.37 22.49 -4.94
CA ASP A 403 -5.45 22.62 -3.95
C ASP A 403 -5.05 21.95 -2.62
N PRO A 404 -4.93 22.71 -1.51
CA PRO A 404 -4.65 22.17 -0.18
C PRO A 404 -5.63 21.08 0.28
N ASP A 405 -6.85 21.07 -0.25
CA ASP A 405 -7.87 20.06 0.07
C ASP A 405 -7.62 18.72 -0.63
N ARG A 406 -6.74 18.65 -1.62
CA ARG A 406 -6.47 17.46 -2.47
C ARG A 406 -5.01 16.97 -2.37
N PRO A 407 -4.55 16.54 -1.17
CA PRO A 407 -3.20 16.01 -1.03
C PRO A 407 -3.02 14.64 -1.70
N ILE A 408 -1.81 14.37 -2.18
CA ILE A 408 -1.36 13.08 -2.69
C ILE A 408 0.13 12.87 -2.34
N ILE A 409 0.48 11.72 -1.79
CA ILE A 409 1.87 11.38 -1.47
C ILE A 409 2.59 10.93 -2.74
N THR A 410 3.69 11.58 -3.08
CA THR A 410 4.44 11.33 -4.33
C THR A 410 5.86 10.83 -4.09
N GLY A 411 6.34 10.81 -2.85
CA GLY A 411 7.68 10.33 -2.53
C GLY A 411 7.91 10.12 -1.04
N ARG A 412 9.13 9.72 -0.70
CA ARG A 412 9.60 9.48 0.67
C ARG A 412 11.02 9.98 0.82
N VAL A 413 11.37 10.37 2.04
CA VAL A 413 12.71 10.83 2.36
C VAL A 413 13.17 10.25 3.70
N TYR A 414 14.47 10.02 3.80
CA TYR A 414 15.12 9.71 5.08
C TYR A 414 15.45 10.99 5.83
N HIS A 415 15.48 10.91 7.16
CA HIS A 415 15.84 12.01 8.06
C HIS A 415 16.68 11.46 9.23
N GLN A 416 17.13 12.32 10.14
CA GLN A 416 18.08 11.95 11.19
C GLN A 416 17.62 10.79 12.10
N GLU A 417 16.32 10.67 12.36
CA GLU A 417 15.74 9.60 13.19
C GLU A 417 15.42 8.35 12.36
N SER A 418 15.31 8.50 11.04
CA SER A 418 15.03 7.45 10.06
C SER A 418 16.14 7.45 9.01
N MET A 419 17.36 7.05 9.42
CA MET A 419 18.52 7.04 8.53
C MET A 419 18.39 5.95 7.45
N PRO A 420 19.04 6.13 6.28
CA PRO A 420 19.12 5.10 5.26
C PRO A 420 19.62 3.75 5.83
N PRO A 421 19.17 2.60 5.30
CA PRO A 421 19.46 1.27 5.86
C PRO A 421 20.93 0.81 5.67
N PHE A 422 21.69 1.52 4.83
CA PHE A 422 23.08 1.22 4.50
C PHE A 422 23.98 2.30 5.08
N GLY A 423 25.19 1.93 5.52
CA GLY A 423 26.12 2.80 6.24
C GLY A 423 26.73 3.89 5.35
N LEU A 424 25.95 4.89 4.95
CA LEU A 424 26.39 5.99 4.09
C LEU A 424 27.25 7.02 4.86
N PRO A 425 28.27 7.62 4.23
CA PRO A 425 28.67 7.45 2.82
C PRO A 425 29.58 6.23 2.54
N GLY A 426 29.87 5.39 3.55
CA GLY A 426 30.77 4.24 3.42
C GLY A 426 30.29 3.18 2.42
N GLU A 427 29.00 2.82 2.47
CA GLU A 427 28.37 1.84 1.57
C GLU A 427 27.73 2.48 0.32
N LYS A 428 28.36 3.50 -0.26
CA LYS A 428 27.81 4.27 -1.40
C LYS A 428 27.58 3.48 -2.70
N THR A 429 28.20 2.31 -2.83
CA THR A 429 28.04 1.39 -3.98
C THR A 429 26.90 0.39 -3.78
N ARG A 430 26.23 0.41 -2.62
CA ARG A 430 25.14 -0.51 -2.31
C ARG A 430 23.79 0.11 -2.63
N SER A 431 22.94 -0.66 -3.30
CA SER A 431 21.56 -0.29 -3.61
C SER A 431 20.61 -1.47 -3.34
N GLY A 432 19.32 -1.19 -3.21
CA GLY A 432 18.30 -2.24 -3.06
C GLY A 432 17.19 -1.90 -2.07
N ILE A 433 16.50 -2.95 -1.62
CA ILE A 433 15.34 -2.85 -0.73
C ILE A 433 15.59 -3.69 0.51
N LYS A 434 15.40 -3.07 1.67
CA LYS A 434 15.42 -3.71 2.99
C LYS A 434 14.13 -3.41 3.72
N THR A 435 13.44 -4.45 4.15
CA THR A 435 12.16 -4.35 4.86
C THR A 435 12.38 -4.44 6.37
N LYS A 436 11.29 -4.42 7.15
CA LYS A 436 11.31 -4.61 8.60
C LYS A 436 10.13 -5.51 9.00
N THR A 437 10.37 -6.52 9.83
CA THR A 437 9.31 -7.35 10.41
C THR A 437 8.28 -6.46 11.11
N TYR A 438 6.99 -6.60 10.78
CA TYR A 438 5.92 -5.83 11.40
C TYR A 438 5.81 -6.16 12.89
N LYS A 439 5.84 -5.13 13.76
CA LYS A 439 5.78 -5.27 15.23
C LYS A 439 6.78 -6.29 15.79
N GLY A 440 7.95 -6.42 15.15
CA GLY A 440 8.96 -7.41 15.52
C GLY A 440 10.37 -7.02 15.10
N GLN A 441 11.31 -7.94 15.36
CA GLN A 441 12.70 -7.80 14.96
C GLN A 441 12.95 -8.58 13.65
N GLY A 442 13.95 -8.15 12.86
CA GLY A 442 14.34 -8.82 11.61
C GLY A 442 13.89 -8.10 10.34
N TYR A 443 14.27 -8.67 9.19
CA TYR A 443 14.07 -8.05 7.88
C TYR A 443 14.19 -9.04 6.72
N ASN A 444 13.48 -8.77 5.63
CA ASN A 444 13.80 -9.32 4.31
C ASN A 444 14.60 -8.29 3.50
N GLU A 445 15.55 -8.74 2.69
CA GLU A 445 16.45 -7.86 1.93
C GLU A 445 16.78 -8.42 0.55
N MET A 446 16.81 -7.53 -0.45
CA MET A 446 17.40 -7.76 -1.76
C MET A 446 18.29 -6.57 -2.10
N THR A 447 19.59 -6.80 -2.17
CA THR A 447 20.59 -5.73 -2.37
C THR A 447 21.65 -6.12 -3.39
N MET A 448 22.25 -5.09 -3.98
CA MET A 448 23.32 -5.17 -4.97
C MET A 448 24.46 -4.26 -4.49
N ASP A 449 25.68 -4.79 -4.44
CA ASP A 449 26.90 -4.05 -4.17
C ASP A 449 27.72 -3.98 -5.46
N ASP A 450 27.93 -2.77 -5.98
CA ASP A 450 28.64 -2.53 -7.23
C ASP A 450 30.12 -2.17 -7.00
N THR A 451 30.70 -2.59 -5.86
CA THR A 451 32.13 -2.42 -5.60
C THR A 451 32.95 -3.26 -6.59
N PRO A 452 33.85 -2.66 -7.40
CA PRO A 452 34.61 -3.38 -8.42
C PRO A 452 35.42 -4.55 -7.85
N GLY A 453 35.27 -5.74 -8.45
CA GLY A 453 35.93 -6.98 -8.03
C GLY A 453 35.42 -7.58 -6.72
N LYS A 454 34.33 -7.02 -6.17
CA LYS A 454 33.62 -7.50 -4.97
C LYS A 454 32.10 -7.41 -5.15
N GLU A 455 31.64 -7.45 -6.40
CA GLU A 455 30.24 -7.31 -6.75
C GLU A 455 29.42 -8.41 -6.07
N GLN A 456 28.27 -8.04 -5.51
CA GLN A 456 27.45 -8.99 -4.75
C GLN A 456 25.97 -8.71 -4.94
N ILE A 457 25.21 -9.76 -5.25
CA ILE A 457 23.76 -9.79 -5.03
C ILE A 457 23.51 -10.55 -3.73
N ARG A 458 22.76 -9.93 -2.82
CA ARG A 458 22.36 -10.55 -1.55
C ARG A 458 20.83 -10.66 -1.50
N ILE A 459 20.35 -11.86 -1.22
CA ILE A 459 18.94 -12.14 -0.92
C ILE A 459 18.89 -12.74 0.48
N HIS A 460 18.12 -12.11 1.37
CA HIS A 460 17.92 -12.55 2.75
C HIS A 460 16.42 -12.68 3.04
N GLY A 461 16.00 -13.90 3.37
CA GLY A 461 14.66 -14.18 3.88
C GLY A 461 14.70 -14.32 5.41
N GLN A 462 13.83 -13.61 6.12
CA GLN A 462 13.70 -13.70 7.58
C GLN A 462 13.08 -15.04 8.02
N TYR A 463 12.29 -15.65 7.15
CA TYR A 463 11.55 -16.88 7.42
C TYR A 463 11.59 -17.77 6.17
N ASP A 464 10.45 -18.01 5.51
CA ASP A 464 10.38 -18.83 4.30
C ASP A 464 10.83 -18.05 3.05
N MET A 465 11.48 -18.75 2.12
CA MET A 465 11.76 -18.27 0.75
C MET A 465 11.26 -19.33 -0.24
N ASN A 466 10.16 -19.02 -0.92
CA ASN A 466 9.57 -19.89 -1.94
C ASN A 466 9.93 -19.39 -3.35
N SER A 467 10.19 -20.32 -4.25
CA SER A 467 10.42 -20.05 -5.67
C SER A 467 9.64 -21.05 -6.51
N THR A 468 8.88 -20.56 -7.49
CA THR A 468 8.08 -21.39 -8.40
C THR A 468 8.35 -20.95 -9.83
N ILE A 469 8.86 -21.88 -10.64
CA ILE A 469 9.18 -21.68 -12.05
C ILE A 469 8.30 -22.64 -12.84
N LEU A 470 7.49 -22.11 -13.77
CA LEU A 470 6.52 -22.90 -14.54
C LEU A 470 7.13 -23.57 -15.79
N HIS A 471 8.34 -23.18 -16.17
CA HIS A 471 9.06 -23.74 -17.31
C HIS A 471 10.49 -24.10 -16.90
N ASP A 472 11.50 -23.36 -17.37
CA ASP A 472 12.90 -23.70 -17.13
C ASP A 472 13.57 -22.79 -16.10
N GLN A 473 14.42 -23.39 -15.26
CA GLN A 473 15.35 -22.68 -14.40
C GLN A 473 16.79 -23.08 -14.77
N THR A 474 17.62 -22.08 -15.09
CA THR A 474 19.05 -22.28 -15.34
C THR A 474 19.86 -21.65 -14.22
N LEU A 475 20.86 -22.38 -13.72
CA LEU A 475 21.85 -21.88 -12.77
C LEU A 475 23.25 -22.17 -13.32
N ASP A 476 23.98 -21.11 -13.65
CA ASP A 476 25.37 -21.17 -14.07
C ASP A 476 26.25 -20.42 -13.06
N VAL A 477 27.31 -21.08 -12.59
CA VAL A 477 28.20 -20.57 -11.55
C VAL A 477 29.63 -20.71 -12.05
N GLY A 478 30.26 -19.59 -12.41
CA GLY A 478 31.59 -19.58 -13.01
C GLY A 478 32.76 -19.95 -12.09
N ASN A 479 32.52 -20.14 -10.79
CA ASN A 479 33.53 -20.57 -9.83
C ASN A 479 32.94 -21.60 -8.84
N ASN A 480 32.66 -21.22 -7.59
CA ASN A 480 32.24 -22.15 -6.55
C ASN A 480 30.77 -21.96 -6.14
N GLN A 481 30.03 -23.05 -5.95
CA GLN A 481 28.72 -23.07 -5.30
C GLN A 481 28.82 -23.81 -3.95
N THR A 482 28.37 -23.17 -2.88
CA THR A 482 28.26 -23.78 -1.56
C THR A 482 26.78 -23.80 -1.13
N GLN A 483 26.28 -24.97 -0.73
CA GLN A 483 24.93 -25.12 -0.20
C GLN A 483 24.98 -25.73 1.20
N ARG A 484 24.38 -25.06 2.18
CA ARG A 484 24.22 -25.55 3.54
C ARG A 484 22.74 -25.65 3.88
N VAL A 485 22.31 -26.82 4.32
CA VAL A 485 20.95 -27.09 4.80
C VAL A 485 21.05 -27.50 6.26
N GLY A 486 20.31 -26.83 7.14
CA GLY A 486 20.44 -27.01 8.58
C GLY A 486 19.77 -28.27 9.13
N VAL A 487 18.74 -28.76 8.44
CA VAL A 487 17.94 -29.92 8.85
C VAL A 487 17.82 -30.87 7.65
N ASP A 488 16.77 -30.75 6.84
CA ASP A 488 16.45 -31.70 5.78
C ASP A 488 16.47 -31.07 4.38
N ARG A 489 16.94 -31.84 3.39
CA ARG A 489 16.82 -31.54 1.97
C ARG A 489 16.06 -32.65 1.27
N SER A 490 14.91 -32.33 0.69
CA SER A 490 14.18 -33.21 -0.24
C SER A 490 14.39 -32.76 -1.67
N ARG A 491 14.56 -33.71 -2.60
CA ARG A 491 14.69 -33.45 -4.03
C ARG A 491 13.90 -34.49 -4.81
N LEU A 492 12.97 -34.02 -5.63
CA LEU A 492 12.20 -34.83 -6.55
C LEU A 492 12.51 -34.38 -7.98
N VAL A 493 12.88 -35.33 -8.85
CA VAL A 493 13.05 -35.11 -10.28
C VAL A 493 12.05 -35.99 -11.00
N GLY A 494 11.14 -35.40 -11.77
CA GLY A 494 10.00 -36.13 -12.36
C GLY A 494 10.36 -37.05 -13.53
N ASN A 495 11.54 -36.89 -14.12
CA ASN A 495 12.02 -37.71 -15.23
C ASN A 495 13.51 -38.05 -15.04
N ASN A 496 14.41 -37.40 -15.78
CA ASN A 496 15.84 -37.72 -15.75
C ASN A 496 16.64 -36.73 -14.90
N GLU A 497 17.53 -37.26 -14.05
CA GLU A 497 18.63 -36.50 -13.45
C GLU A 497 19.96 -36.93 -14.08
N THR A 498 20.79 -35.98 -14.48
CA THR A 498 22.16 -36.24 -14.96
C THR A 498 23.14 -35.41 -14.13
N VAL A 499 24.13 -36.06 -13.54
CA VAL A 499 25.17 -35.43 -12.73
C VAL A 499 26.53 -35.79 -13.30
N THR A 500 27.30 -34.79 -13.73
CA THR A 500 28.68 -34.96 -14.18
C THR A 500 29.61 -34.26 -13.22
N VAL A 501 30.62 -34.98 -12.72
CA VAL A 501 31.68 -34.44 -11.84
C VAL A 501 33.02 -34.65 -12.52
N GLY A 502 33.73 -33.56 -12.85
CA GLY A 502 34.96 -33.64 -13.66
C GLY A 502 36.20 -34.15 -12.92
N SER A 503 36.18 -34.18 -11.59
CA SER A 503 37.27 -34.68 -10.75
C SER A 503 36.71 -35.55 -9.63
N ASN A 504 36.81 -35.13 -8.37
CA ASN A 504 36.43 -35.95 -7.22
C ASN A 504 34.99 -35.71 -6.76
N ARG A 505 34.28 -36.79 -6.43
CA ARG A 505 33.02 -36.76 -5.66
C ARG A 505 33.23 -37.48 -4.32
N THR A 506 33.15 -36.74 -3.22
CA THR A 506 33.20 -37.29 -1.86
C THR A 506 31.82 -37.25 -1.24
N VAL A 507 31.38 -38.36 -0.65
CA VAL A 507 30.10 -38.47 0.06
C VAL A 507 30.36 -39.04 1.45
N THR A 508 29.87 -38.35 2.48
CA THR A 508 29.91 -38.82 3.86
C THR A 508 28.48 -38.87 4.40
N VAL A 509 28.06 -40.05 4.86
CA VAL A 509 26.72 -40.28 5.43
C VAL A 509 26.90 -40.72 6.88
N GLY A 510 26.31 -39.98 7.82
CA GLY A 510 26.50 -40.23 9.26
C GLY A 510 25.69 -41.40 9.82
N ALA A 511 24.65 -41.83 9.11
CA ALA A 511 23.80 -42.96 9.48
C ALA A 511 23.64 -43.90 8.27
N ASN A 512 22.44 -43.97 7.70
CA ASN A 512 22.11 -44.94 6.65
C ASN A 512 22.15 -44.31 5.25
N HIS A 513 22.72 -45.04 4.29
CA HIS A 513 22.54 -44.80 2.86
C HIS A 513 21.68 -45.93 2.27
N THR A 514 20.57 -45.58 1.64
CA THR A 514 19.66 -46.53 0.99
C THR A 514 19.49 -46.10 -0.46
N GLU A 515 19.74 -47.04 -1.37
CA GLU A 515 19.56 -46.86 -2.81
C GLU A 515 18.68 -48.00 -3.33
N THR A 516 17.62 -47.65 -4.07
CA THR A 516 16.71 -48.61 -4.69
C THR A 516 16.73 -48.39 -6.19
N ILE A 517 17.16 -49.41 -6.94
CA ILE A 517 17.23 -49.38 -8.41
C ILE A 517 16.21 -50.38 -8.95
N ALA A 518 15.18 -49.89 -9.65
CA ALA A 518 14.09 -50.74 -10.13
C ALA A 518 14.45 -51.62 -11.34
N ALA A 519 15.43 -51.19 -12.14
CA ALA A 519 15.87 -51.89 -13.34
C ALA A 519 17.35 -52.29 -13.25
N ASN A 520 18.25 -51.47 -13.78
CA ASN A 520 19.66 -51.81 -13.90
C ASN A 520 20.55 -50.78 -13.20
N GLN A 521 21.55 -51.25 -12.45
CA GLN A 521 22.66 -50.44 -11.97
C GLN A 521 23.94 -50.90 -12.68
N THR A 522 24.67 -49.98 -13.31
CA THR A 522 25.98 -50.26 -13.92
C THR A 522 27.04 -49.43 -13.22
N ILE A 523 28.07 -50.09 -12.69
CA ILE A 523 29.20 -49.45 -12.01
C ILE A 523 30.47 -49.85 -12.76
N THR A 524 31.20 -48.88 -13.27
CA THR A 524 32.49 -49.07 -13.91
C THR A 524 33.57 -48.36 -13.10
N ILE A 525 34.56 -49.10 -12.62
CA ILE A 525 35.69 -48.57 -11.86
C ILE A 525 36.96 -48.76 -12.70
N GLY A 526 37.59 -47.65 -13.11
CA GLY A 526 38.76 -47.70 -14.00
C GLY A 526 40.07 -48.13 -13.34
N ALA A 527 40.15 -48.08 -12.00
CA ALA A 527 41.35 -48.44 -11.25
C ALA A 527 41.03 -49.41 -10.10
N ASN A 528 40.79 -48.91 -8.89
CA ASN A 528 40.60 -49.73 -7.69
C ASN A 528 39.22 -49.53 -7.07
N LYS A 529 38.55 -50.64 -6.71
CA LYS A 529 37.38 -50.65 -5.82
C LYS A 529 37.81 -51.22 -4.47
N ALA A 530 37.87 -50.38 -3.43
CA ALA A 530 38.08 -50.82 -2.06
C ALA A 530 36.73 -50.79 -1.30
N GLU A 531 36.34 -51.92 -0.73
CA GLU A 531 35.10 -52.07 0.03
C GLU A 531 35.42 -52.73 1.37
N VAL A 532 35.06 -52.07 2.47
CA VAL A 532 35.30 -52.54 3.83
C VAL A 532 33.97 -52.57 4.56
N VAL A 533 33.55 -53.76 5.00
CA VAL A 533 32.29 -53.98 5.70
C VAL A 533 32.59 -54.50 7.10
N ALA A 534 32.27 -53.71 8.12
CA ALA A 534 32.71 -53.99 9.50
C ALA A 534 31.96 -55.14 10.19
N ILE A 535 30.69 -55.37 9.82
CA ILE A 535 29.83 -56.35 10.48
C ILE A 535 29.44 -57.47 9.52
N ALA A 536 28.59 -57.18 8.54
CA ALA A 536 28.06 -58.19 7.62
C ALA A 536 27.83 -57.61 6.22
N SER A 537 28.23 -58.37 5.20
CA SER A 537 27.84 -58.15 3.81
C SER A 537 26.95 -59.30 3.38
N VAL A 538 25.77 -59.01 2.83
CA VAL A 538 24.81 -60.00 2.36
C VAL A 538 24.52 -59.72 0.90
N GLU A 539 24.75 -60.71 0.04
CA GLU A 539 24.48 -60.62 -1.40
C GLU A 539 23.58 -61.79 -1.81
N THR A 540 22.39 -61.47 -2.31
CA THR A 540 21.43 -62.45 -2.83
C THR A 540 21.28 -62.21 -4.33
N VAL A 541 21.62 -63.21 -5.14
CA VAL A 541 21.49 -63.16 -6.61
C VAL A 541 20.44 -64.17 -7.06
N GLY A 542 19.34 -63.68 -7.64
CA GLY A 542 18.19 -64.52 -8.01
C GLY A 542 18.37 -65.39 -9.27
N ALA A 543 19.39 -65.10 -10.09
CA ALA A 543 19.66 -65.83 -11.33
C ALA A 543 21.13 -66.28 -11.42
N THR A 544 22.00 -65.45 -11.99
CA THR A 544 23.40 -65.82 -12.24
C THR A 544 24.35 -64.80 -11.64
N LYS A 545 25.28 -65.27 -10.81
CA LYS A 545 26.45 -64.51 -10.37
C LYS A 545 27.68 -65.02 -11.09
N ALA A 546 28.29 -64.20 -11.95
CA ALA A 546 29.55 -64.51 -12.61
C ALA A 546 30.68 -63.69 -11.97
N ILE A 547 31.72 -64.36 -11.48
CA ILE A 547 32.94 -63.72 -10.99
C ILE A 547 34.08 -64.13 -11.91
N THR A 548 34.71 -63.15 -12.57
CA THR A 548 35.90 -63.37 -13.40
C THR A 548 37.03 -62.53 -12.85
N VAL A 549 38.14 -63.17 -12.51
CA VAL A 549 39.33 -62.52 -11.94
C VAL A 549 40.51 -62.79 -12.87
N GLY A 550 41.12 -61.73 -13.42
CA GLY A 550 42.15 -61.85 -14.45
C GLY A 550 43.55 -62.23 -13.94
N ALA A 551 43.81 -62.10 -12.64
CA ALA A 551 45.13 -62.37 -12.05
C ALA A 551 45.06 -63.35 -10.87
N ALA A 552 44.65 -62.88 -9.69
CA ALA A 552 44.60 -63.70 -8.48
C ALA A 552 43.38 -63.35 -7.64
N VAL A 553 42.77 -64.39 -7.05
CA VAL A 553 41.77 -64.28 -5.99
C VAL A 553 42.34 -64.89 -4.72
N ALA A 554 42.21 -64.19 -3.60
CA ALA A 554 42.56 -64.70 -2.27
C ALA A 554 41.32 -64.63 -1.38
N GLN A 555 40.86 -65.79 -0.93
CA GLN A 555 39.74 -65.89 0.01
C GLN A 555 40.26 -66.43 1.33
N VAL A 556 40.20 -65.61 2.38
CA VAL A 556 40.60 -65.98 3.74
C VAL A 556 39.38 -65.86 4.63
N VAL A 557 38.98 -66.97 5.25
CA VAL A 557 37.83 -67.02 6.15
C VAL A 557 38.33 -67.35 7.55
N GLY A 558 38.15 -66.42 8.50
CA GLY A 558 38.60 -66.61 9.88
C GLY A 558 37.66 -67.46 10.75
N GLY A 559 36.41 -67.65 10.31
CA GLY A 559 35.42 -68.53 10.94
C GLY A 559 35.07 -69.71 10.03
N THR A 560 33.78 -70.03 9.94
CA THR A 560 33.27 -71.12 9.08
C THR A 560 33.06 -70.64 7.64
N MET A 561 33.46 -71.47 6.68
CA MET A 561 33.09 -71.33 5.27
C MET A 561 32.17 -72.49 4.88
N ASP A 562 30.88 -72.22 4.68
CA ASP A 562 29.92 -73.20 4.19
C ASP A 562 29.71 -73.03 2.68
N LEU A 563 30.00 -74.09 1.92
CA LEU A 563 29.71 -74.16 0.48
C LEU A 563 28.70 -75.28 0.23
N ALA A 564 27.50 -74.91 -0.20
CA ALA A 564 26.46 -75.85 -0.60
C ALA A 564 26.09 -75.61 -2.07
N VAL A 565 26.16 -76.66 -2.90
CA VAL A 565 25.85 -76.60 -4.33
C VAL A 565 24.73 -77.58 -4.63
N GLY A 566 23.59 -77.07 -5.12
CA GLY A 566 22.36 -77.86 -5.28
C GLY A 566 22.29 -78.74 -6.52
N LEU A 567 23.08 -78.46 -7.56
CA LEU A 567 23.09 -79.22 -8.81
C LEU A 567 24.47 -79.82 -9.09
N GLU A 568 25.42 -78.98 -9.48
CA GLU A 568 26.73 -79.42 -9.95
C GLU A 568 27.81 -78.41 -9.53
N MET A 569 28.91 -78.92 -8.97
CA MET A 569 30.12 -78.16 -8.69
C MET A 569 31.24 -78.67 -9.61
N ASN A 570 31.72 -77.82 -10.50
CA ASN A 570 32.86 -78.10 -11.38
C ASN A 570 34.07 -77.28 -10.93
N GLU A 571 35.15 -77.96 -10.54
CA GLU A 571 36.40 -77.32 -10.15
C GLU A 571 37.53 -77.86 -11.02
N ALA A 572 38.16 -76.97 -11.78
CA ALA A 572 39.31 -77.27 -12.62
C ALA A 572 40.50 -76.41 -12.17
N VAL A 573 41.62 -77.05 -11.85
CA VAL A 573 42.84 -76.38 -11.40
C VAL A 573 43.95 -76.68 -12.41
N GLY A 574 44.55 -75.62 -12.98
CA GLY A 574 45.53 -75.76 -14.07
C GLY A 574 46.96 -76.12 -13.64
N GLN A 575 47.28 -75.92 -12.37
CA GLN A 575 48.55 -76.33 -11.76
C GLN A 575 48.26 -77.17 -10.50
N ASP A 576 48.58 -76.67 -9.32
CA ASP A 576 48.48 -77.44 -8.08
C ASP A 576 47.19 -77.13 -7.31
N LYS A 577 46.49 -78.19 -6.89
CA LYS A 577 45.44 -78.11 -5.87
C LYS A 577 45.96 -78.69 -4.55
N ASN A 578 46.28 -77.81 -3.60
CA ASN A 578 46.73 -78.21 -2.27
C ASN A 578 45.57 -78.17 -1.28
N ILE A 579 45.22 -79.33 -0.69
CA ILE A 579 44.22 -79.44 0.37
C ILE A 579 44.95 -79.83 1.66
N ALA A 580 44.95 -78.94 2.64
CA ALA A 580 45.47 -79.21 3.98
C ALA A 580 44.35 -79.00 4.99
N VAL A 581 44.04 -80.04 5.77
CA VAL A 581 42.96 -80.01 6.78
C VAL A 581 43.58 -80.27 8.14
N GLY A 582 43.34 -79.38 9.11
CA GLY A 582 43.88 -79.50 10.47
C GLY A 582 43.12 -80.49 11.36
N GLY A 583 41.86 -80.79 11.01
CA GLY A 583 41.04 -81.83 11.62
C GLY A 583 40.73 -82.94 10.62
N ASP A 584 39.49 -83.44 10.64
CA ASP A 584 39.06 -84.52 9.75
C ASP A 584 38.64 -84.02 8.37
N LEU A 585 39.12 -84.70 7.32
CA LEU A 585 38.58 -84.59 5.96
C LEU A 585 37.62 -85.76 5.72
N ASN A 586 36.32 -85.48 5.67
CA ASN A 586 35.28 -86.47 5.38
C ASN A 586 34.79 -86.30 3.94
N ILE A 587 34.98 -87.32 3.10
CA ILE A 587 34.46 -87.37 1.73
C ILE A 587 33.41 -88.48 1.68
N SER A 588 32.18 -88.15 1.27
CA SER A 588 31.08 -89.09 1.14
C SER A 588 30.44 -88.96 -0.23
N VAL A 589 30.47 -90.04 -1.02
CA VAL A 589 29.95 -90.06 -2.39
C VAL A 589 28.90 -91.15 -2.52
N SER A 590 27.66 -90.78 -2.84
CA SER A 590 26.54 -91.73 -2.87
C SER A 590 26.46 -92.58 -4.14
N LYS A 591 27.06 -92.12 -5.24
CA LYS A 591 27.08 -92.85 -6.52
C LYS A 591 28.45 -93.46 -6.76
N SER A 592 29.34 -92.72 -7.41
CA SER A 592 30.66 -93.18 -7.82
C SER A 592 31.70 -92.10 -7.58
N GLU A 593 32.78 -92.47 -6.91
CA GLU A 593 34.02 -91.70 -6.87
C GLU A 593 35.01 -92.34 -7.85
N SER A 594 35.69 -91.51 -8.65
CA SER A 594 36.74 -91.95 -9.57
C SER A 594 38.00 -91.16 -9.28
N LEU A 595 39.09 -91.89 -8.99
CA LEU A 595 40.41 -91.33 -8.76
C LEU A 595 41.33 -91.86 -9.86
N ASP A 596 41.65 -90.99 -10.82
CA ASP A 596 42.63 -91.26 -11.87
C ASP A 596 43.88 -90.42 -11.62
N VAL A 597 45.04 -91.07 -11.55
CA VAL A 597 46.31 -90.44 -11.20
C VAL A 597 47.37 -90.87 -12.20
N GLY A 598 47.76 -89.95 -13.08
CA GLY A 598 48.62 -90.26 -14.23
C GLY A 598 50.09 -90.59 -13.93
N LYS A 599 50.58 -90.35 -12.71
CA LYS A 599 51.97 -90.65 -12.30
C LYS A 599 52.06 -91.48 -11.03
N GLU A 600 51.74 -90.87 -9.88
CA GLU A 600 51.93 -91.50 -8.57
C GLU A 600 50.76 -91.18 -7.65
N LEU A 601 50.09 -92.23 -7.14
CA LEU A 601 49.16 -92.13 -6.02
C LEU A 601 49.86 -92.60 -4.75
N SER A 602 50.12 -91.68 -3.82
CA SER A 602 50.69 -91.98 -2.51
C SER A 602 49.63 -91.88 -1.42
N ILE A 603 49.20 -93.01 -0.87
CA ILE A 603 48.32 -93.08 0.31
C ILE A 603 49.20 -93.41 1.51
N LYS A 604 49.28 -92.49 2.47
CA LYS A 604 50.04 -92.66 3.73
C LYS A 604 49.11 -92.38 4.90
N ALA A 605 49.00 -93.33 5.82
CA ALA A 605 48.31 -93.16 7.09
C ALA A 605 49.22 -93.62 8.23
N ALA A 606 49.15 -92.94 9.37
CA ALA A 606 50.02 -93.24 10.52
C ALA A 606 49.59 -94.52 11.26
N ASP A 607 48.29 -94.76 11.39
CA ASP A 607 47.77 -95.90 12.16
C ASP A 607 47.24 -97.02 11.27
N LYS A 608 46.35 -96.69 10.31
CA LYS A 608 45.63 -97.69 9.52
C LYS A 608 45.16 -97.15 8.18
N ILE A 609 45.31 -97.96 7.14
CA ILE A 609 44.61 -97.80 5.85
C ILE A 609 43.56 -98.91 5.77
N THR A 610 42.32 -98.56 5.44
CA THR A 610 41.23 -99.54 5.24
C THR A 610 40.55 -99.27 3.92
N ILE A 611 40.47 -100.29 3.07
CA ILE A 611 39.69 -100.29 1.84
C ILE A 611 38.62 -101.37 2.03
N SER A 612 37.35 -100.99 1.99
CA SER A 612 36.25 -101.91 2.22
C SER A 612 35.20 -101.80 1.13
N CYS A 613 34.71 -102.94 0.65
CA CYS A 613 33.60 -103.06 -0.28
C CYS A 613 32.65 -104.17 0.20
N GLY A 614 31.56 -103.80 0.87
CA GLY A 614 30.66 -104.75 1.50
C GLY A 614 31.39 -105.63 2.55
N ALA A 615 31.35 -106.95 2.38
CA ALA A 615 32.05 -107.91 3.25
C ALA A 615 33.55 -108.08 2.91
N ALA A 616 34.03 -107.49 1.81
CA ALA A 616 35.44 -107.54 1.41
C ALA A 616 36.22 -106.37 2.03
N LYS A 617 37.45 -106.64 2.47
CA LYS A 617 38.28 -105.68 3.18
C LYS A 617 39.76 -105.90 2.93
N ILE A 618 40.48 -104.80 2.75
CA ILE A 618 41.94 -104.73 2.83
C ILE A 618 42.28 -103.77 3.95
N GLU A 619 43.02 -104.25 4.94
CA GLU A 619 43.51 -103.43 6.05
C GLU A 619 45.03 -103.47 6.09
N MET A 620 45.66 -102.30 6.22
CA MET A 620 47.08 -102.15 6.47
C MET A 620 47.22 -101.43 7.81
N GLU A 621 47.89 -102.06 8.77
CA GLU A 621 48.14 -101.49 10.09
C GLU A 621 49.59 -100.98 10.19
N LYS A 622 49.84 -100.00 11.06
CA LYS A 622 51.20 -99.47 11.33
C LYS A 622 52.23 -100.51 11.79
N SER A 623 51.75 -101.66 12.27
CA SER A 623 52.58 -102.82 12.63
C SER A 623 53.19 -103.54 11.42
N GLY A 624 52.82 -103.15 10.19
CA GLY A 624 53.21 -103.82 8.94
C GLY A 624 52.27 -104.98 8.58
N LYS A 625 51.24 -105.25 9.39
CA LYS A 625 50.24 -106.28 9.09
C LYS A 625 49.33 -105.83 7.95
N ILE A 626 49.22 -106.67 6.94
CA ILE A 626 48.26 -106.54 5.85
C ILE A 626 47.24 -107.68 5.98
N MET A 627 45.97 -107.34 6.12
CA MET A 627 44.86 -108.29 6.12
C MET A 627 44.05 -108.12 4.84
N ILE A 628 43.94 -109.18 4.07
CA ILE A 628 43.02 -109.27 2.93
C ILE A 628 41.93 -110.26 3.34
N GLN A 629 40.68 -109.79 3.39
CA GLN A 629 39.53 -110.57 3.84
C GLN A 629 38.39 -110.46 2.83
N GLY A 630 37.73 -111.58 2.55
CA GLY A 630 36.56 -111.66 1.68
C GLY A 630 35.89 -113.02 1.79
N VAL A 631 34.66 -113.14 1.26
CA VAL A 631 33.94 -114.43 1.17
C VAL A 631 34.66 -115.38 0.21
N ASP A 632 35.18 -114.82 -0.89
CA ASP A 632 36.07 -115.47 -1.84
C ASP A 632 37.24 -114.52 -2.12
N VAL A 633 38.46 -115.01 -1.93
CA VAL A 633 39.69 -114.25 -2.19
C VAL A 633 40.49 -115.04 -3.21
N THR A 634 40.37 -114.62 -4.47
CA THR A 634 41.12 -115.19 -5.57
C THR A 634 42.34 -114.32 -5.85
N MET A 635 43.53 -114.90 -5.75
CA MET A 635 44.78 -114.29 -6.22
C MET A 635 45.20 -114.98 -7.51
N GLN A 636 45.01 -114.30 -8.65
CA GLN A 636 45.29 -114.83 -9.97
C GLN A 636 46.21 -113.88 -10.75
N SER A 637 47.21 -114.43 -11.43
CA SER A 637 48.09 -113.70 -12.32
C SER A 637 47.72 -113.98 -13.78
N GLY A 638 47.69 -112.96 -14.63
CA GLY A 638 47.29 -113.10 -16.04
C GLY A 638 48.32 -113.83 -16.92
N ALA A 639 49.60 -113.46 -16.83
CA ALA A 639 50.69 -114.06 -17.61
C ALA A 639 51.99 -114.30 -16.81
N GLY A 640 52.01 -113.89 -15.54
CA GLY A 640 53.18 -114.01 -14.66
C GLY A 640 52.99 -115.08 -13.57
N LYS A 641 54.01 -115.28 -12.74
CA LYS A 641 53.90 -116.13 -11.54
C LYS A 641 53.35 -115.31 -10.38
N VAL A 642 52.51 -115.92 -9.55
CA VAL A 642 52.20 -115.37 -8.21
C VAL A 642 53.29 -115.87 -7.28
N HIS A 643 54.10 -114.96 -6.73
CA HIS A 643 55.08 -115.28 -5.70
C HIS A 643 54.49 -114.98 -4.32
N ILE A 644 54.50 -115.96 -3.44
CA ILE A 644 54.18 -115.79 -2.02
C ILE A 644 55.42 -116.25 -1.25
N ASP A 645 56.34 -115.32 -1.04
CA ASP A 645 57.62 -115.57 -0.39
C ASP A 645 57.60 -114.93 1.01
N ALA A 646 57.65 -115.76 2.05
CA ALA A 646 57.76 -115.30 3.44
C ALA A 646 59.12 -115.71 4.00
N GLY A 647 59.81 -114.78 4.68
CA GLY A 647 61.02 -115.09 5.44
C GLY A 647 60.77 -115.97 6.67
N GLY A 648 59.50 -116.23 7.00
CA GLY A 648 59.03 -117.13 8.05
C GLY A 648 58.02 -118.16 7.53
N ILE A 649 57.13 -118.64 8.40
CA ILE A 649 56.19 -119.72 8.08
C ILE A 649 54.97 -119.16 7.32
N ILE A 650 54.66 -119.75 6.17
CA ILE A 650 53.36 -119.58 5.50
C ILE A 650 52.38 -120.57 6.12
N SER A 651 51.31 -120.05 6.74
CA SER A 651 50.21 -120.88 7.25
C SER A 651 49.00 -120.75 6.34
N ILE A 652 48.70 -121.82 5.62
CA ILE A 652 47.47 -121.94 4.81
C ILE A 652 46.52 -122.84 5.57
N LYS A 653 45.32 -122.35 5.87
CA LYS A 653 44.35 -123.06 6.71
C LYS A 653 42.98 -123.01 6.04
N GLY A 654 42.42 -124.19 5.78
CA GLY A 654 41.10 -124.33 5.20
C GLY A 654 40.65 -125.80 5.27
N PRO A 655 39.34 -126.08 5.17
CA PRO A 655 38.82 -127.44 5.18
C PRO A 655 39.33 -128.28 4.00
N MET A 656 39.80 -127.64 2.92
CA MET A 656 40.51 -128.26 1.81
C MET A 656 41.54 -127.27 1.24
N VAL A 657 42.80 -127.70 1.16
CA VAL A 657 43.89 -126.95 0.52
C VAL A 657 44.39 -127.82 -0.63
N LYS A 658 44.20 -127.38 -1.86
CA LYS A 658 44.74 -128.04 -3.06
C LYS A 658 45.90 -127.22 -3.59
N ILE A 659 47.11 -127.75 -3.43
CA ILE A 659 48.33 -127.23 -4.06
C ILE A 659 48.66 -128.23 -5.15
N ASN A 660 48.39 -127.86 -6.40
CA ASN A 660 48.87 -128.63 -7.55
C ASN A 660 50.19 -128.02 -7.99
N THR A 661 51.25 -128.82 -7.88
CA THR A 661 52.59 -128.54 -8.43
C THR A 661 52.57 -128.35 -9.94
#